data_AF-A0A6G9Z4W9-F1
#
_entry.id   AF-A0A6G9Z4W9-F1
#
_cell.length_a   1.000
_cell.length_b   1.000
_cell.length_c   1.000
_cell.angle_alpha   90.00
_cell.angle_beta   90.00
_cell.angle_gamma   90.00
#
_symmetry.space_group_name_H-M   'P 1'
#
loop_
_entity.id
_entity.type
_entity.pdbx_description
1 polymer ?
#
loop_
_entity_poly.entity_id
_entity_poly.type
_entity_poly.pdbx_seq_one_letter_code
_entity_poly.pdbx_strand_id
1 'polypeptide(L)'
;MTTATHREQEELLRLARAQARKRAGRSVSPGRTAGPAPLSHAQRRMWLMDKLGQGGVGYHVPFATRVRGALDVAALERALAALVHRHDVLRTRYGQADGGPYQEVMAPQPVPVAVVDAIGDGRQQLEEEAARPFDLTAGPVLRALVVRHSAEDHTVLLTLHHIAVDGGSLGLLAEQLGELYGRVLEGRSLTSKSGPSYAEFARREQGRDDSGLTHWVERLADARPVPLPRPNRSGYRRGDGHTLAAPLPSGVSDGLRRTGQAYGATVFTVVLAAAFAALHEITGADDMIIGCASGHRERGLVGLCVNTLPIRVQWADERDAAALLPRVRATLLDAQRHRDTPFDLIVERLGEAGRDRNGNSLVDVSVDVLGDPPALRLPGCRAEPVDIDLGAAKFGLALCLEETIGNTPRCVLRYDRTRLDERTAQRLLHSFADLVRGMAADAALPLPLPRVEALLRDRPEIADAVVLPRDGARPLAYVVPSGTGSLATDRLLTVLRTKLEPAAVPLAVTVLDALPRSSDGTVDRSRLPGAADEPAAPVHPLSERARLVVAAFGEVLGEIPDPDGDFIALGGQSLMAVRLAENLRTRLRLPLTGLDILEHRTPRALAALLDERSRQREHATPTLRRSGTRPGTVLVTGATGGVGAFVVRELAARGRPVRALARPESAHLVDGAGVEVVEGDLTDPDSLRAAVSGAEAVIHAACTFTAHDVDRAAMRALLDGWRHGPFVFVSSIDAYGRPSGTSVAEGTAAEKPLSPYGRAKLDCEQMLWATAADGRGAASAVRAPIVWGSHPRLRDQLRWGATGSLFQAIQRGEPVPLPDDDAWYGTPWVHAAALARAIVACAERPVRGVVNAIGGHVGWMEFATELTRLLNTGSELVRAPGATLPDLRHAPHFESPTLATELTEQPGEDWRTTIAAMITDR
;
A
#
# COMPACT_ATOMS: atom_id res chain seq x y z
N MET A 1 -8.41 -30.25 -37.19
CA MET A 1 -9.39 -31.12 -36.47
C MET A 1 -9.56 -30.53 -35.09
N THR A 2 -10.47 -29.56 -34.94
CA THR A 2 -10.26 -28.49 -33.94
C THR A 2 -11.54 -28.03 -33.22
N THR A 3 -12.65 -28.76 -33.37
CA THR A 3 -13.98 -28.40 -32.86
C THR A 3 -14.73 -29.51 -32.11
N ALA A 4 -14.22 -30.76 -32.10
CA ALA A 4 -14.89 -31.88 -31.44
C ALA A 4 -14.66 -31.93 -29.91
N THR A 5 -13.42 -31.64 -29.48
CA THR A 5 -12.93 -31.97 -28.13
C THR A 5 -13.61 -31.21 -26.98
N HIS A 6 -14.09 -29.99 -27.19
CA HIS A 6 -14.80 -29.24 -26.14
C HIS A 6 -16.11 -29.94 -25.76
N ARG A 7 -16.86 -30.41 -26.76
CA ARG A 7 -18.16 -31.04 -26.58
C ARG A 7 -18.03 -32.37 -25.85
N GLU A 8 -17.04 -33.18 -26.25
CA GLU A 8 -16.70 -34.44 -25.59
C GLU A 8 -16.26 -34.21 -24.14
N GLN A 9 -15.44 -33.18 -23.88
CA GLN A 9 -14.98 -32.83 -22.53
C GLN A 9 -16.15 -32.37 -21.63
N GLU A 10 -17.06 -31.54 -22.14
CA GLU A 10 -18.27 -31.14 -21.42
C GLU A 10 -19.26 -32.28 -21.20
N GLU A 11 -19.45 -33.16 -22.19
CA GLU A 11 -20.39 -34.27 -22.12
C GLU A 11 -19.94 -35.33 -21.11
N LEU A 12 -18.65 -35.67 -21.08
CA LEU A 12 -18.04 -36.51 -20.05
C LEU A 12 -18.20 -35.91 -18.64
N LEU A 13 -17.95 -34.60 -18.48
CA LEU A 13 -18.18 -33.90 -17.21
C LEU A 13 -19.67 -33.92 -16.81
N ARG A 14 -20.58 -33.69 -17.75
CA ARG A 14 -22.04 -33.70 -17.53
C ARG A 14 -22.56 -35.07 -17.11
N LEU A 15 -22.06 -36.14 -17.73
CA LEU A 15 -22.36 -37.53 -17.37
C LEU A 15 -21.84 -37.88 -15.96
N ALA A 16 -20.59 -37.53 -15.64
CA ALA A 16 -20.03 -37.73 -14.31
C ALA A 16 -20.81 -36.99 -13.21
N ARG A 17 -21.15 -35.71 -13.45
CA ARG A 17 -21.97 -34.87 -12.55
C ARG A 17 -23.35 -35.49 -12.27
N ALA A 18 -24.01 -36.04 -13.29
CA ALA A 18 -25.31 -36.67 -13.15
C ALA A 18 -25.27 -37.94 -12.29
N GLN A 19 -24.18 -38.72 -12.37
CA GLN A 19 -23.98 -39.92 -11.54
C GLN A 19 -23.58 -39.57 -10.10
N ALA A 20 -22.74 -38.56 -9.89
CA ALA A 20 -22.31 -38.12 -8.56
C ALA A 20 -23.49 -37.63 -7.71
N ARG A 21 -24.37 -36.78 -8.27
CA ARG A 21 -25.59 -36.30 -7.58
C ARG A 21 -26.54 -37.43 -7.17
N LYS A 22 -26.56 -38.56 -7.89
CA LYS A 22 -27.31 -39.77 -7.52
C LYS A 22 -26.73 -40.55 -6.34
N ARG A 23 -25.46 -40.34 -5.96
CA ARG A 23 -24.80 -41.04 -4.84
C ARG A 23 -24.80 -40.24 -3.53
N ALA A 24 -24.89 -38.91 -3.57
CA ALA A 24 -24.96 -38.05 -2.38
C ALA A 24 -26.13 -38.40 -1.42
N GLY A 25 -27.19 -39.06 -1.91
CA GLY A 25 -28.32 -39.53 -1.12
C GLY A 25 -28.11 -40.85 -0.35
N ARG A 26 -26.91 -41.45 -0.31
CA ARG A 26 -26.64 -42.67 0.49
C ARG A 26 -25.43 -42.49 1.40
N SER A 27 -25.69 -42.27 2.69
CA SER A 27 -24.69 -42.34 3.75
C SER A 27 -24.05 -43.73 3.82
N VAL A 28 -22.74 -43.78 4.10
CA VAL A 28 -21.96 -45.01 4.32
C VAL A 28 -21.10 -44.83 5.56
N SER A 29 -21.21 -45.75 6.52
CA SER A 29 -20.53 -45.68 7.82
C SER A 29 -18.99 -45.78 7.69
N PRO A 30 -18.22 -45.06 8.52
CA PRO A 30 -16.75 -45.04 8.44
C PRO A 30 -16.11 -46.30 9.02
N GLY A 31 -16.07 -47.37 8.23
CA GLY A 31 -15.27 -48.57 8.49
C GLY A 31 -13.92 -48.54 7.75
N ARG A 32 -12.85 -49.01 8.40
CA ARG A 32 -11.54 -49.24 7.75
C ARG A 32 -11.71 -50.21 6.58
N THR A 33 -11.68 -49.68 5.37
CA THR A 33 -11.98 -50.42 4.13
C THR A 33 -10.77 -50.45 3.22
N ALA A 34 -10.15 -51.62 3.10
CA ALA A 34 -9.19 -51.90 2.03
C ALA A 34 -9.97 -52.03 0.71
N GLY A 35 -9.55 -51.26 -0.30
CA GLY A 35 -10.23 -51.14 -1.58
C GLY A 35 -10.20 -49.70 -2.11
N PRO A 36 -10.73 -49.45 -3.32
CA PRO A 36 -10.65 -48.15 -3.99
C PRO A 36 -11.09 -46.96 -3.12
N ALA A 37 -10.36 -45.87 -3.25
CA ALA A 37 -10.69 -44.56 -2.69
C ALA A 37 -10.98 -43.56 -3.81
N PRO A 38 -11.83 -42.54 -3.57
CA PRO A 38 -11.94 -41.42 -4.51
C PRO A 38 -10.59 -40.71 -4.65
N LEU A 39 -10.32 -40.17 -5.83
CA LEU A 39 -9.28 -39.17 -6.01
C LEU A 39 -9.65 -37.87 -5.30
N SER A 40 -8.65 -37.14 -4.80
CA SER A 40 -8.84 -35.75 -4.39
C SER A 40 -9.17 -34.85 -5.58
N HIS A 41 -9.67 -33.63 -5.35
CA HIS A 41 -10.03 -32.70 -6.43
C HIS A 41 -8.83 -32.42 -7.36
N ALA A 42 -7.65 -32.14 -6.79
CA ALA A 42 -6.42 -31.91 -7.54
C ALA A 42 -5.95 -33.16 -8.32
N GLN A 43 -6.05 -34.36 -7.71
CA GLN A 43 -5.74 -35.61 -8.42
C GLN A 43 -6.70 -35.88 -9.58
N ARG A 44 -8.00 -35.59 -9.43
CA ARG A 44 -8.98 -35.76 -10.51
C ARG A 44 -8.64 -34.91 -11.73
N ARG A 45 -8.24 -33.65 -11.53
CA ARG A 45 -7.80 -32.80 -12.64
C ARG A 45 -6.55 -33.34 -13.31
N MET A 46 -5.54 -33.74 -12.53
CA MET A 46 -4.30 -34.25 -13.10
C MET A 46 -4.49 -35.56 -13.88
N TRP A 47 -5.32 -36.47 -13.36
CA TRP A 47 -5.76 -37.68 -14.07
C TRP A 47 -6.51 -37.35 -15.38
N LEU A 48 -7.40 -36.35 -15.36
CA LEU A 48 -8.08 -35.91 -16.58
C LEU A 48 -7.12 -35.31 -17.61
N MET A 49 -6.10 -34.55 -17.18
CA MET A 49 -5.09 -34.03 -18.11
C MET A 49 -4.23 -35.15 -18.70
N ASP A 50 -3.81 -36.13 -17.90
CA ASP A 50 -3.14 -37.35 -18.34
C ASP A 50 -3.95 -38.09 -19.43
N LYS A 51 -5.22 -38.41 -19.17
CA LYS A 51 -6.08 -39.13 -20.13
C LYS A 51 -6.50 -38.31 -21.36
N LEU A 52 -6.33 -36.99 -21.35
CA LEU A 52 -6.46 -36.14 -22.54
C LEU A 52 -5.14 -35.97 -23.32
N GLY A 53 -4.07 -36.69 -22.96
CA GLY A 53 -2.75 -36.55 -23.58
C GLY A 53 -2.03 -35.24 -23.23
N GLN A 54 -2.53 -34.51 -22.23
CA GLN A 54 -2.01 -33.22 -21.75
C GLN A 54 -1.21 -33.38 -20.45
N GLY A 55 -0.92 -34.61 -20.02
CA GLY A 55 -0.10 -34.90 -18.85
C GLY A 55 1.37 -34.55 -19.09
N GLY A 56 2.04 -35.38 -19.91
CA GLY A 56 3.41 -35.16 -20.36
C GLY A 56 4.45 -35.03 -19.23
N VAL A 57 5.63 -34.53 -19.57
CA VAL A 57 6.73 -34.32 -18.60
C VAL A 57 6.44 -33.17 -17.61
N GLY A 58 5.43 -32.32 -17.87
CA GLY A 58 5.07 -31.20 -17.01
C GLY A 58 4.49 -31.59 -15.63
N TYR A 59 4.04 -32.83 -15.46
CA TYR A 59 3.67 -33.41 -14.16
C TYR A 59 4.70 -34.41 -13.62
N HIS A 60 5.91 -34.46 -14.19
CA HIS A 60 7.04 -35.11 -13.52
C HIS A 60 7.64 -34.15 -12.50
N VAL A 61 8.16 -34.72 -11.40
CA VAL A 61 8.84 -34.00 -10.33
C VAL A 61 10.20 -34.68 -10.14
N PRO A 62 11.22 -34.28 -10.92
CA PRO A 62 12.59 -34.71 -10.69
C PRO A 62 13.14 -34.06 -9.42
N PHE A 63 13.82 -34.85 -8.61
CA PHE A 63 14.46 -34.47 -7.37
C PHE A 63 15.86 -35.08 -7.39
N ALA A 64 16.85 -34.26 -7.76
CA ALA A 64 18.24 -34.70 -7.92
C ALA A 64 19.15 -34.11 -6.83
N THR A 65 20.10 -34.92 -6.36
CA THR A 65 21.09 -34.52 -5.36
C THR A 65 22.45 -35.09 -5.74
N ARG A 66 23.46 -34.23 -5.85
CA ARG A 66 24.87 -34.62 -5.91
C ARG A 66 25.31 -35.07 -4.51
N VAL A 67 25.93 -36.23 -4.41
CA VAL A 67 26.33 -36.90 -3.18
C VAL A 67 27.82 -37.23 -3.30
N ARG A 68 28.66 -36.52 -2.53
CA ARG A 68 30.10 -36.78 -2.40
C ARG A 68 30.39 -37.53 -1.10
N GLY A 69 31.07 -38.67 -1.21
CA GLY A 69 31.29 -39.65 -0.15
C GLY A 69 30.87 -41.07 -0.56
N ALA A 70 31.07 -42.03 0.35
CA ALA A 70 30.78 -43.44 0.11
C ALA A 70 29.26 -43.73 0.19
N LEU A 71 28.64 -43.92 -0.98
CA LEU A 71 27.21 -44.23 -1.12
C LEU A 71 26.97 -45.76 -1.17
N ASP A 72 26.31 -46.32 -0.14
CA ASP A 72 25.78 -47.69 -0.19
C ASP A 72 24.43 -47.68 -0.94
N VAL A 73 24.46 -48.01 -2.24
CA VAL A 73 23.25 -48.09 -3.08
C VAL A 73 22.27 -49.14 -2.53
N ALA A 74 22.74 -50.25 -1.99
CA ALA A 74 21.86 -51.27 -1.43
C ALA A 74 21.20 -50.79 -0.12
N ALA A 75 21.86 -49.92 0.65
CA ALA A 75 21.19 -49.22 1.76
C ALA A 75 20.15 -48.21 1.28
N LEU A 76 20.43 -47.48 0.19
CA LEU A 76 19.47 -46.57 -0.43
C LEU A 76 18.22 -47.31 -0.93
N GLU A 77 18.36 -48.48 -1.57
CA GLU A 77 17.23 -49.33 -1.97
C GLU A 77 16.39 -49.79 -0.77
N ARG A 78 17.03 -50.29 0.30
CA ARG A 78 16.34 -50.70 1.53
C ARG A 78 15.60 -49.53 2.19
N ALA A 79 16.19 -48.34 2.19
CA ALA A 79 15.59 -47.13 2.74
C ALA A 79 14.42 -46.60 1.88
N LEU A 80 14.53 -46.64 0.55
CA LEU A 80 13.45 -46.29 -0.38
C LEU A 80 12.25 -47.24 -0.24
N ALA A 81 12.49 -48.55 -0.15
CA ALA A 81 11.43 -49.54 0.08
C ALA A 81 10.68 -49.29 1.41
N ALA A 82 11.39 -48.92 2.47
CA ALA A 82 10.78 -48.54 3.75
C ALA A 82 9.98 -47.21 3.67
N LEU A 83 10.44 -46.25 2.87
CA LEU A 83 9.75 -44.98 2.61
C LEU A 83 8.43 -45.18 1.86
N VAL A 84 8.44 -46.02 0.81
CA VAL A 84 7.24 -46.41 0.04
C VAL A 84 6.30 -47.30 0.85
N HIS A 85 6.81 -48.12 1.77
CA HIS A 85 5.96 -48.82 2.73
C HIS A 85 5.18 -47.83 3.61
N ARG A 86 5.89 -46.84 4.18
CA ARG A 86 5.36 -45.84 5.12
C ARG A 86 4.30 -44.91 4.51
N HIS A 87 4.48 -44.50 3.25
CA HIS A 87 3.58 -43.56 2.56
C HIS A 87 2.77 -44.28 1.48
N ASP A 88 1.45 -44.37 1.68
CA ASP A 88 0.55 -45.11 0.78
C ASP A 88 0.55 -44.55 -0.65
N VAL A 89 0.55 -43.22 -0.79
CA VAL A 89 0.50 -42.51 -2.08
C VAL A 89 1.63 -42.86 -3.05
N LEU A 90 2.81 -43.27 -2.56
CA LEU A 90 3.96 -43.63 -3.42
C LEU A 90 3.80 -44.99 -4.10
N ARG A 91 2.91 -45.84 -3.55
CA ARG A 91 2.51 -47.16 -4.08
C ARG A 91 1.03 -47.18 -4.47
N THR A 92 0.47 -46.02 -4.76
CA THR A 92 -0.89 -45.88 -5.28
C THR A 92 -0.90 -46.00 -6.81
N ARG A 93 -1.83 -46.78 -7.35
CA ARG A 93 -2.23 -46.74 -8.76
C ARG A 93 -3.55 -45.98 -8.94
N TYR A 94 -3.79 -45.52 -10.16
CA TYR A 94 -4.91 -44.68 -10.53
C TYR A 94 -5.70 -45.36 -11.65
N GLY A 95 -7.02 -45.42 -11.51
CA GLY A 95 -7.89 -46.16 -12.42
C GLY A 95 -9.25 -45.50 -12.61
N GLN A 96 -10.10 -46.10 -13.44
CA GLN A 96 -11.46 -45.62 -13.71
C GLN A 96 -12.41 -46.81 -13.88
N ALA A 97 -13.61 -46.68 -13.32
CA ALA A 97 -14.67 -47.70 -13.34
C ALA A 97 -16.06 -47.02 -13.31
N ASP A 98 -17.14 -47.79 -13.15
CA ASP A 98 -18.55 -47.34 -13.11
C ASP A 98 -18.94 -46.51 -11.86
N GLY A 99 -17.98 -45.76 -11.33
CA GLY A 99 -18.15 -44.76 -10.28
C GLY A 99 -17.29 -43.51 -10.47
N GLY A 100 -16.58 -43.37 -11.60
CA GLY A 100 -15.60 -42.32 -11.85
C GLY A 100 -14.15 -42.78 -11.61
N PRO A 101 -13.18 -41.85 -11.58
CA PRO A 101 -11.78 -42.16 -11.35
C PRO A 101 -11.52 -42.44 -9.86
N TYR A 102 -10.62 -43.40 -9.59
CA TYR A 102 -10.28 -43.88 -8.26
C TYR A 102 -8.77 -44.04 -8.08
N GLN A 103 -8.33 -44.04 -6.82
CA GLN A 103 -6.98 -44.46 -6.42
C GLN A 103 -7.05 -45.76 -5.63
N GLU A 104 -6.03 -46.60 -5.79
CA GLU A 104 -5.91 -47.89 -5.12
C GLU A 104 -4.50 -48.06 -4.57
N VAL A 105 -4.42 -48.25 -3.25
CA VAL A 105 -3.16 -48.40 -2.51
C VAL A 105 -2.67 -49.84 -2.67
N MET A 106 -1.60 -50.03 -3.44
CA MET A 106 -1.04 -51.36 -3.69
C MET A 106 -0.24 -51.89 -2.51
N ALA A 107 0.03 -53.20 -2.52
CA ALA A 107 1.00 -53.80 -1.62
C ALA A 107 2.39 -53.14 -1.80
N PRO A 108 3.19 -52.99 -0.73
CA PRO A 108 4.54 -52.44 -0.84
C PRO A 108 5.42 -53.34 -1.71
N GLN A 109 6.09 -52.73 -2.68
CA GLN A 109 7.08 -53.39 -3.55
C GLN A 109 8.44 -52.70 -3.40
N PRO A 110 9.56 -53.40 -3.69
CA PRO A 110 10.86 -52.75 -3.82
C PRO A 110 10.83 -51.66 -4.90
N VAL A 111 11.58 -50.57 -4.68
CA VAL A 111 11.89 -49.60 -5.73
C VAL A 111 13.32 -49.91 -6.20
N PRO A 112 13.52 -50.44 -7.42
CA PRO A 112 14.86 -50.65 -7.95
C PRO A 112 15.59 -49.32 -8.10
N VAL A 113 16.85 -49.26 -7.67
CA VAL A 113 17.72 -48.12 -7.97
C VAL A 113 18.61 -48.49 -9.15
N ALA A 114 18.30 -47.95 -10.33
CA ALA A 114 19.18 -48.12 -11.48
C ALA A 114 20.52 -47.43 -11.20
N VAL A 115 21.65 -48.07 -11.51
CA VAL A 115 22.98 -47.47 -11.40
C VAL A 115 23.62 -47.44 -12.79
N VAL A 116 24.08 -46.27 -13.21
CA VAL A 116 24.78 -46.06 -14.48
C VAL A 116 26.04 -45.26 -14.23
N ASP A 117 27.10 -45.50 -15.00
CA ASP A 117 28.30 -44.67 -14.96
C ASP A 117 28.10 -43.42 -15.83
N ALA A 118 28.70 -42.29 -15.43
CA ALA A 118 28.43 -40.98 -16.02
C ALA A 118 29.00 -40.82 -17.42
N ILE A 119 28.16 -40.37 -18.36
CA ILE A 119 28.58 -39.91 -19.67
C ILE A 119 28.75 -38.38 -19.58
N GLY A 120 30.00 -37.91 -19.63
CA GLY A 120 30.33 -36.49 -19.43
C GLY A 120 30.05 -36.05 -17.99
N ASP A 121 29.24 -35.01 -17.82
CA ASP A 121 28.73 -34.58 -16.50
C ASP A 121 27.56 -35.43 -15.98
N GLY A 122 27.04 -36.36 -16.81
CA GLY A 122 25.89 -37.21 -16.55
C GLY A 122 24.53 -36.53 -16.77
N ARG A 123 24.49 -35.27 -17.22
CA ARG A 123 23.26 -34.48 -17.33
C ARG A 123 22.21 -35.11 -18.23
N GLN A 124 22.62 -35.59 -19.42
CA GLN A 124 21.73 -36.27 -20.36
C GLN A 124 21.00 -37.47 -19.72
N GLN A 125 21.71 -38.28 -18.93
CA GLN A 125 21.15 -39.48 -18.28
C GLN A 125 20.10 -39.12 -17.22
N LEU A 126 20.31 -37.99 -16.52
CA LEU A 126 19.35 -37.45 -15.55
C LEU A 126 18.11 -36.88 -16.24
N GLU A 127 18.29 -36.14 -17.34
CA GLU A 127 17.20 -35.56 -18.13
C GLU A 127 16.36 -36.64 -18.84
N GLU A 128 16.98 -37.70 -19.37
CA GLU A 128 16.29 -38.83 -20.01
C GLU A 128 15.44 -39.65 -19.01
N GLU A 129 15.96 -39.99 -17.83
CA GLU A 129 15.18 -40.66 -16.78
C GLU A 129 14.06 -39.74 -16.28
N ALA A 130 14.35 -38.46 -16.04
CA ALA A 130 13.34 -37.49 -15.61
C ALA A 130 12.23 -37.27 -16.66
N ALA A 131 12.55 -37.38 -17.96
CA ALA A 131 11.60 -37.25 -19.06
C ALA A 131 10.80 -38.53 -19.38
N ARG A 132 11.28 -39.74 -19.02
CA ARG A 132 10.56 -41.01 -19.30
C ARG A 132 9.13 -40.96 -18.69
N PRO A 133 8.06 -41.25 -19.45
CA PRO A 133 6.68 -41.22 -18.94
C PRO A 133 6.41 -42.18 -17.78
N PHE A 134 5.37 -41.88 -16.99
CA PHE A 134 4.77 -42.81 -16.03
C PHE A 134 3.49 -43.44 -16.60
N ASP A 135 3.27 -44.73 -16.34
CA ASP A 135 1.94 -45.32 -16.42
C ASP A 135 1.29 -45.27 -15.03
N LEU A 136 0.31 -44.36 -14.87
CA LEU A 136 -0.44 -44.21 -13.63
C LEU A 136 -1.39 -45.39 -13.33
N THR A 137 -1.67 -46.26 -14.30
CA THR A 137 -2.55 -47.44 -14.11
C THR A 137 -1.81 -48.65 -13.58
N ALA A 138 -0.56 -48.85 -13.97
CA ALA A 138 0.33 -49.85 -13.38
C ALA A 138 0.98 -49.35 -12.08
N GLY A 139 1.48 -48.10 -12.07
CA GLY A 139 2.49 -47.65 -11.11
C GLY A 139 3.86 -48.32 -11.32
N PRO A 140 4.85 -48.07 -10.45
CA PRO A 140 4.85 -47.12 -9.33
C PRO A 140 4.92 -45.66 -9.79
N VAL A 141 4.57 -44.71 -8.91
CA VAL A 141 4.64 -43.26 -9.15
C VAL A 141 5.93 -42.60 -8.63
N LEU A 142 6.96 -43.43 -8.38
CA LEU A 142 8.33 -43.08 -7.98
C LEU A 142 9.31 -43.99 -8.74
N ARG A 143 10.41 -43.42 -9.22
CA ARG A 143 11.56 -44.09 -9.86
C ARG A 143 12.87 -43.53 -9.32
N ALA A 144 13.93 -44.33 -9.32
CA ALA A 144 15.24 -43.94 -8.77
C ALA A 144 16.40 -44.32 -9.70
N LEU A 145 17.34 -43.37 -9.87
CA LEU A 145 18.57 -43.51 -10.64
C LEU A 145 19.76 -42.99 -9.83
N VAL A 146 20.90 -43.66 -9.92
CA VAL A 146 22.21 -43.18 -9.45
C VAL A 146 23.14 -43.11 -10.65
N VAL A 147 23.59 -41.89 -10.97
CA VAL A 147 24.65 -41.65 -11.95
C VAL A 147 25.98 -41.58 -11.19
N ARG A 148 26.94 -42.44 -11.52
CA ARG A 148 28.24 -42.57 -10.86
C ARG A 148 29.31 -41.79 -11.62
N HIS A 149 29.89 -40.77 -11.01
CA HIS A 149 30.95 -39.95 -11.61
C HIS A 149 32.34 -40.36 -11.11
N SER A 150 32.43 -40.87 -9.88
CA SER A 150 33.60 -41.59 -9.36
C SER A 150 33.16 -42.57 -8.25
N ALA A 151 34.11 -43.26 -7.61
CA ALA A 151 33.81 -44.13 -6.46
C ALA A 151 33.23 -43.38 -5.24
N GLU A 152 33.44 -42.06 -5.14
CA GLU A 152 32.94 -41.20 -4.05
C GLU A 152 32.17 -39.96 -4.57
N ASP A 153 31.69 -39.96 -5.82
CA ASP A 153 30.93 -38.83 -6.36
C ASP A 153 29.79 -39.33 -7.27
N HIS A 154 28.56 -39.06 -6.85
CA HIS A 154 27.34 -39.64 -7.40
C HIS A 154 26.27 -38.56 -7.58
N THR A 155 25.38 -38.68 -8.56
CA THR A 155 24.13 -37.92 -8.60
C THR A 155 22.96 -38.89 -8.41
N VAL A 156 22.23 -38.74 -7.30
CA VAL A 156 21.03 -39.52 -6.99
C VAL A 156 19.80 -38.74 -7.48
N LEU A 157 19.03 -39.31 -8.38
CA LEU A 157 17.78 -38.77 -8.90
C LEU A 157 16.62 -39.64 -8.44
N LEU A 158 15.65 -39.04 -7.74
CA LEU A 158 14.31 -39.59 -7.60
C LEU A 158 13.40 -38.84 -8.56
N THR A 159 12.70 -39.55 -9.44
CA THR A 159 11.65 -38.95 -10.28
C THR A 159 10.30 -39.41 -9.76
N LEU A 160 9.39 -38.48 -9.48
CA LEU A 160 8.04 -38.77 -8.99
C LEU A 160 6.98 -38.19 -9.94
N HIS A 161 5.77 -38.74 -9.91
CA HIS A 161 4.63 -38.10 -10.58
C HIS A 161 3.90 -37.16 -9.60
N HIS A 162 3.58 -35.94 -10.08
CA HIS A 162 3.01 -34.85 -9.27
C HIS A 162 1.62 -35.17 -8.67
N ILE A 163 0.96 -36.23 -9.16
CA ILE A 163 -0.31 -36.75 -8.62
C ILE A 163 -0.15 -37.33 -7.20
N ALA A 164 1.09 -37.68 -6.82
CA ALA A 164 1.44 -38.29 -5.54
C ALA A 164 2.26 -37.38 -4.63
N VAL A 165 2.78 -36.24 -5.12
CA VAL A 165 3.63 -35.32 -4.34
C VAL A 165 3.46 -33.85 -4.76
N ASP A 166 3.57 -32.96 -3.79
CA ASP A 166 3.78 -31.52 -3.95
C ASP A 166 5.20 -31.09 -3.52
N GLY A 167 5.56 -29.82 -3.70
CA GLY A 167 6.91 -29.32 -3.37
C GLY A 167 7.31 -29.55 -1.90
N GLY A 168 6.36 -29.36 -0.96
CA GLY A 168 6.61 -29.63 0.45
C GLY A 168 6.72 -31.12 0.80
N SER A 169 6.20 -32.03 -0.03
CA SER A 169 6.38 -33.48 0.15
C SER A 169 7.83 -33.87 -0.09
N LEU A 170 8.52 -33.24 -1.05
CA LEU A 170 9.93 -33.53 -1.34
C LEU A 170 10.84 -33.32 -0.12
N GLY A 171 10.63 -32.25 0.65
CA GLY A 171 11.40 -32.00 1.88
C GLY A 171 11.20 -33.10 2.94
N LEU A 172 9.95 -33.54 3.16
CA LEU A 172 9.64 -34.64 4.08
C LEU A 172 10.21 -35.98 3.62
N LEU A 173 10.21 -36.24 2.30
CA LEU A 173 10.79 -37.45 1.72
C LEU A 173 12.32 -37.45 1.83
N ALA A 174 12.97 -36.30 1.58
CA ALA A 174 14.42 -36.15 1.69
C ALA A 174 14.93 -36.35 3.13
N GLU A 175 14.23 -35.78 4.12
CA GLU A 175 14.52 -35.96 5.54
C GLU A 175 14.34 -37.42 5.97
N GLN A 176 13.19 -38.02 5.67
CA GLN A 176 12.86 -39.39 6.10
C GLN A 176 13.69 -40.44 5.37
N LEU A 177 14.09 -40.21 4.11
CA LEU A 177 15.01 -41.11 3.40
C LEU A 177 16.41 -41.07 4.01
N GLY A 178 16.89 -39.90 4.42
CA GLY A 178 18.14 -39.76 5.18
C GLY A 178 18.11 -40.48 6.52
N GLU A 179 17.01 -40.35 7.27
CA GLU A 179 16.78 -41.06 8.54
C GLU A 179 16.79 -42.59 8.33
N LEU A 180 16.06 -43.08 7.33
CA LEU A 180 15.96 -44.51 7.01
C LEU A 180 17.30 -45.07 6.53
N TYR A 181 18.03 -44.36 5.66
CA TYR A 181 19.37 -44.73 5.19
C TYR A 181 20.37 -44.83 6.34
N GLY A 182 20.37 -43.85 7.26
CA GLY A 182 21.19 -43.89 8.48
C GLY A 182 20.92 -45.14 9.31
N ARG A 183 19.64 -45.45 9.58
CA ARG A 183 19.24 -46.68 10.29
C ARG A 183 19.73 -47.95 9.59
N VAL A 184 19.73 -48.00 8.26
CA VAL A 184 20.27 -49.15 7.51
C VAL A 184 21.77 -49.33 7.75
N LEU A 185 22.57 -48.25 7.66
CA LEU A 185 24.01 -48.31 7.91
C LEU A 185 24.33 -48.73 9.36
N GLU A 186 23.51 -48.30 10.32
CA GLU A 186 23.62 -48.67 11.73
C GLU A 186 23.10 -50.09 12.05
N GLY A 187 22.60 -50.85 11.05
CA GLY A 187 22.00 -52.17 11.25
C GLY A 187 20.69 -52.16 12.07
N ARG A 188 20.03 -51.00 12.19
CA ARG A 188 18.81 -50.82 12.99
C ARG A 188 17.55 -51.17 12.21
N SER A 189 16.49 -51.55 12.93
CA SER A 189 15.21 -51.92 12.33
C SER A 189 14.55 -50.76 11.56
N LEU A 190 14.05 -51.08 10.36
CA LEU A 190 13.26 -50.18 9.52
C LEU A 190 11.75 -50.24 9.81
N THR A 191 11.33 -50.94 10.87
CA THR A 191 9.91 -51.02 11.29
C THR A 191 9.38 -49.63 11.71
N SER A 192 8.84 -48.91 10.73
CA SER A 192 8.10 -47.67 10.93
C SER A 192 6.64 -47.95 11.25
N LYS A 193 6.01 -47.09 12.07
CA LYS A 193 4.55 -46.94 12.02
C LYS A 193 4.17 -46.41 10.62
N SER A 194 3.01 -46.79 10.10
CA SER A 194 2.46 -46.19 8.89
C SER A 194 2.32 -44.67 9.04
N GLY A 195 2.56 -43.91 7.97
CA GLY A 195 2.27 -42.48 7.95
C GLY A 195 0.76 -42.19 7.87
N PRO A 196 0.36 -40.90 7.93
CA PRO A 196 -0.99 -40.50 7.53
C PRO A 196 -1.30 -40.95 6.09
N SER A 197 -2.49 -41.53 5.87
CA SER A 197 -2.90 -42.02 4.55
C SER A 197 -3.43 -40.88 3.67
N TYR A 198 -2.90 -40.75 2.45
CA TYR A 198 -3.46 -39.83 1.46
C TYR A 198 -4.82 -40.32 0.94
N ALA A 199 -5.02 -41.64 0.83
CA ALA A 199 -6.32 -42.18 0.46
C ALA A 199 -7.42 -41.83 1.48
N GLU A 200 -7.09 -41.79 2.78
CA GLU A 200 -8.00 -41.30 3.82
C GLU A 200 -8.20 -39.77 3.78
N PHE A 201 -7.14 -38.99 3.51
CA PHE A 201 -7.25 -37.54 3.29
C PHE A 201 -8.21 -37.22 2.13
N ALA A 202 -8.08 -37.91 0.99
CA ALA A 202 -8.99 -37.75 -0.15
C ALA A 202 -10.43 -38.15 0.20
N ARG A 203 -10.65 -39.23 0.97
CA ARG A 203 -11.99 -39.57 1.49
C ARG A 203 -12.57 -38.47 2.38
N ARG A 204 -11.76 -37.81 3.22
CA ARG A 204 -12.20 -36.66 4.05
C ARG A 204 -12.54 -35.43 3.21
N GLU A 205 -11.72 -35.10 2.21
CA GLU A 205 -11.95 -33.98 1.30
C GLU A 205 -13.31 -34.09 0.59
N GLN A 206 -13.69 -35.29 0.14
CA GLN A 206 -14.99 -35.56 -0.50
C GLN A 206 -16.22 -35.44 0.41
N GLY A 207 -16.04 -35.26 1.72
CA GLY A 207 -17.11 -35.12 2.71
C GLY A 207 -17.07 -33.80 3.49
N ARG A 208 -16.30 -32.81 3.04
CA ARG A 208 -16.28 -31.46 3.63
C ARG A 208 -17.52 -30.65 3.18
N ASP A 209 -17.82 -29.62 3.97
CA ASP A 209 -18.81 -28.61 3.62
C ASP A 209 -18.21 -27.57 2.65
N ASP A 210 -18.98 -27.17 1.64
CA ASP A 210 -18.57 -26.28 0.55
C ASP A 210 -18.85 -24.80 0.86
N SER A 211 -19.03 -24.40 2.12
CA SER A 211 -19.39 -23.01 2.50
C SER A 211 -18.42 -21.92 1.97
N GLY A 212 -17.13 -22.24 1.77
CA GLY A 212 -16.18 -21.34 1.11
C GLY A 212 -16.40 -21.16 -0.40
N LEU A 213 -17.09 -22.08 -1.07
CA LEU A 213 -17.34 -22.04 -2.51
C LEU A 213 -18.23 -20.86 -2.92
N THR A 214 -19.22 -20.48 -2.10
CA THR A 214 -20.08 -19.32 -2.34
C THR A 214 -19.26 -18.04 -2.41
N HIS A 215 -18.42 -17.79 -1.39
CA HIS A 215 -17.49 -16.66 -1.35
C HIS A 215 -16.61 -16.62 -2.60
N TRP A 216 -16.03 -17.75 -3.01
CA TRP A 216 -15.17 -17.80 -4.20
C TRP A 216 -15.92 -17.53 -5.51
N VAL A 217 -17.16 -18.01 -5.66
CA VAL A 217 -18.00 -17.75 -6.84
C VAL A 217 -18.37 -16.26 -6.92
N GLU A 218 -18.69 -15.63 -5.79
CA GLU A 218 -19.01 -14.20 -5.71
C GLU A 218 -17.76 -13.34 -5.96
N ARG A 219 -16.63 -13.64 -5.30
CA ARG A 219 -15.39 -12.86 -5.42
C ARG A 219 -14.78 -12.91 -6.83
N LEU A 220 -15.01 -14.00 -7.56
CA LEU A 220 -14.54 -14.21 -8.93
C LEU A 220 -15.61 -13.96 -10.00
N ALA A 221 -16.79 -13.44 -9.61
CA ALA A 221 -17.82 -13.03 -10.56
C ALA A 221 -17.26 -12.00 -11.56
N ASP A 222 -17.50 -12.25 -12.84
CA ASP A 222 -16.98 -11.49 -13.98
C ASP A 222 -15.45 -11.29 -14.09
N ALA A 223 -14.66 -12.00 -13.29
CA ALA A 223 -13.21 -11.96 -13.41
C ALA A 223 -12.72 -12.59 -14.73
N ARG A 224 -11.50 -12.23 -15.14
CA ARG A 224 -10.87 -12.68 -16.40
C ARG A 224 -9.40 -13.09 -16.15
N PRO A 225 -8.82 -13.97 -16.98
CA PRO A 225 -7.38 -14.21 -16.95
C PRO A 225 -6.59 -12.94 -17.32
N VAL A 226 -5.38 -12.79 -16.79
CA VAL A 226 -4.45 -11.70 -17.17
C VAL A 226 -4.18 -11.73 -18.69
N PRO A 227 -4.34 -10.62 -19.42
CA PRO A 227 -4.23 -10.58 -20.88
C PRO A 227 -2.77 -10.54 -21.35
N LEU A 228 -2.07 -11.67 -21.23
CA LEU A 228 -0.68 -11.81 -21.69
C LEU A 228 -0.55 -11.64 -23.22
N PRO A 229 0.37 -10.79 -23.72
CA PRO A 229 0.62 -10.61 -25.15
C PRO A 229 1.12 -11.90 -25.82
N ARG A 230 0.38 -12.38 -26.83
CA ARG A 230 0.68 -13.64 -27.51
C ARG A 230 1.71 -13.47 -28.63
N PRO A 231 2.62 -14.46 -28.84
CA PRO A 231 3.57 -14.41 -29.94
C PRO A 231 2.90 -14.66 -31.32
N ASN A 232 3.25 -13.86 -32.32
CA ASN A 232 2.80 -13.99 -33.71
C ASN A 232 3.34 -15.24 -34.46
N ARG A 233 3.94 -16.23 -33.78
CA ARG A 233 4.62 -17.38 -34.38
C ARG A 233 3.99 -18.70 -33.97
N SER A 234 3.47 -19.45 -34.95
CA SER A 234 3.08 -20.86 -34.79
C SER A 234 4.30 -21.77 -34.93
N GLY A 235 4.58 -22.61 -33.92
CA GLY A 235 5.67 -23.59 -33.98
C GLY A 235 5.88 -24.33 -32.66
N TYR A 236 5.68 -23.67 -31.52
CA TYR A 236 5.71 -24.29 -30.19
C TYR A 236 4.41 -25.05 -29.89
N ARG A 237 4.50 -26.05 -29.03
CA ARG A 237 3.37 -26.77 -28.43
C ARG A 237 3.05 -26.20 -27.06
N ARG A 238 1.79 -26.29 -26.64
CA ARG A 238 1.37 -25.87 -25.30
C ARG A 238 2.11 -26.68 -24.24
N GLY A 239 2.67 -25.99 -23.25
CA GLY A 239 3.56 -26.55 -22.25
C GLY A 239 5.05 -26.46 -22.57
N ASP A 240 5.44 -26.10 -23.81
CA ASP A 240 6.85 -25.84 -24.17
C ASP A 240 7.34 -24.60 -23.39
N GLY A 241 8.07 -24.85 -22.30
CA GLY A 241 8.47 -23.84 -21.33
C GLY A 241 9.80 -23.16 -21.66
N HIS A 242 9.98 -21.96 -21.12
CA HIS A 242 11.27 -21.28 -21.09
C HIS A 242 11.47 -20.51 -19.78
N THR A 243 12.73 -20.40 -19.36
CA THR A 243 13.13 -19.83 -18.07
C THR A 243 14.12 -18.69 -18.33
N LEU A 244 13.84 -17.51 -17.79
CA LEU A 244 14.71 -16.34 -17.76
C LEU A 244 15.01 -15.97 -16.31
N ALA A 245 16.18 -15.41 -16.01
CA ALA A 245 16.56 -15.03 -14.64
C ALA A 245 17.35 -13.72 -14.59
N ALA A 246 17.15 -12.92 -13.55
CA ALA A 246 17.83 -11.65 -13.29
C ALA A 246 18.35 -11.61 -11.84
N PRO A 247 19.66 -11.40 -11.60
CA PRO A 247 20.21 -11.35 -10.26
C PRO A 247 19.80 -10.06 -9.52
N LEU A 248 19.69 -10.15 -8.19
CA LEU A 248 19.37 -9.05 -7.29
C LEU A 248 20.57 -8.75 -6.37
N PRO A 249 20.79 -7.48 -5.97
CA PRO A 249 21.84 -7.15 -5.02
C PRO A 249 21.73 -7.91 -3.68
N SER A 250 22.89 -8.22 -3.09
CA SER A 250 22.97 -8.75 -1.73
C SER A 250 22.28 -7.80 -0.73
N GLY A 251 21.34 -8.31 0.06
CA GLY A 251 20.59 -7.55 1.04
C GLY A 251 19.17 -7.14 0.60
N VAL A 252 18.77 -7.33 -0.67
CA VAL A 252 17.37 -7.14 -1.12
C VAL A 252 16.40 -7.96 -0.28
N SER A 253 16.76 -9.22 0.00
CA SER A 253 16.04 -10.11 0.91
C SER A 253 15.71 -9.49 2.28
N ASP A 254 16.65 -8.78 2.91
CA ASP A 254 16.42 -8.13 4.20
C ASP A 254 15.64 -6.82 4.05
N GLY A 255 15.75 -6.16 2.91
CA GLY A 255 14.86 -5.07 2.51
C GLY A 255 13.40 -5.50 2.43
N LEU A 256 13.11 -6.57 1.68
CA LEU A 256 11.77 -7.16 1.60
C LEU A 256 11.24 -7.59 2.98
N ARG A 257 12.10 -8.09 3.86
CA ARG A 257 11.73 -8.40 5.26
C ARG A 257 11.37 -7.15 6.07
N ARG A 258 12.13 -6.05 5.94
CA ARG A 258 11.82 -4.75 6.58
C ARG A 258 10.51 -4.14 6.05
N THR A 259 10.32 -4.11 4.72
CA THR A 259 9.09 -3.64 4.09
C THR A 259 7.88 -4.50 4.49
N GLY A 260 8.04 -5.83 4.55
CA GLY A 260 7.04 -6.73 5.10
C GLY A 260 6.66 -6.34 6.53
N GLN A 261 7.63 -6.20 7.43
CA GLN A 261 7.40 -5.81 8.83
C GLN A 261 6.67 -4.45 8.96
N ALA A 262 7.10 -3.43 8.21
CA ALA A 262 6.52 -2.09 8.26
C ALA A 262 5.01 -2.05 7.88
N TYR A 263 4.58 -2.91 6.95
CA TYR A 263 3.19 -2.98 6.47
C TYR A 263 2.42 -4.18 7.07
N GLY A 264 2.98 -4.86 8.07
CA GLY A 264 2.38 -6.04 8.71
C GLY A 264 2.16 -7.22 7.74
N ALA A 265 2.98 -7.30 6.70
CA ALA A 265 2.92 -8.19 5.55
C ALA A 265 4.10 -9.19 5.53
N THR A 266 4.09 -10.15 4.61
CA THR A 266 5.21 -11.10 4.42
C THR A 266 6.05 -10.73 3.20
N VAL A 267 7.27 -11.27 3.08
CA VAL A 267 8.09 -11.16 1.85
C VAL A 267 7.29 -11.59 0.62
N PHE A 268 6.54 -12.69 0.73
CA PHE A 268 5.63 -13.15 -0.33
C PHE A 268 4.57 -12.09 -0.70
N THR A 269 4.00 -11.38 0.26
CA THR A 269 3.05 -10.28 -0.01
C THR A 269 3.71 -9.12 -0.77
N VAL A 270 4.98 -8.78 -0.46
CA VAL A 270 5.72 -7.73 -1.17
C VAL A 270 6.06 -8.16 -2.60
N VAL A 271 6.54 -9.40 -2.78
CA VAL A 271 6.81 -9.98 -4.10
C VAL A 271 5.54 -10.09 -4.95
N LEU A 272 4.40 -10.44 -4.34
CA LEU A 272 3.10 -10.47 -5.00
C LEU A 272 2.62 -9.06 -5.43
N ALA A 273 2.86 -8.03 -4.62
CA ALA A 273 2.58 -6.64 -5.00
C ALA A 273 3.48 -6.18 -6.17
N ALA A 274 4.78 -6.51 -6.13
CA ALA A 274 5.71 -6.25 -7.25
C ALA A 274 5.26 -6.97 -8.54
N ALA A 275 4.76 -8.20 -8.44
CA ALA A 275 4.23 -8.94 -9.58
C ALA A 275 2.96 -8.31 -10.17
N PHE A 276 2.00 -7.87 -9.33
CA PHE A 276 0.84 -7.12 -9.80
C PHE A 276 1.26 -5.83 -10.53
N ALA A 277 2.18 -5.04 -9.96
CA ALA A 277 2.66 -3.81 -10.58
C ALA A 277 3.41 -4.06 -11.91
N ALA A 278 4.23 -5.10 -11.99
CA ALA A 278 4.94 -5.46 -13.22
C ALA A 278 3.97 -5.92 -14.33
N LEU A 279 2.92 -6.68 -13.97
CA LEU A 279 1.88 -7.08 -14.91
C LEU A 279 1.03 -5.88 -15.35
N HIS A 280 0.74 -4.94 -14.46
CA HIS A 280 0.02 -3.70 -14.78
C HIS A 280 0.80 -2.83 -15.78
N GLU A 281 2.11 -2.60 -15.59
CA GLU A 281 2.94 -1.86 -16.57
C GLU A 281 2.92 -2.51 -17.97
N ILE A 282 3.02 -3.84 -18.01
CA ILE A 282 3.17 -4.59 -19.27
C ILE A 282 1.84 -4.80 -20.00
N THR A 283 0.73 -4.97 -19.28
CA THR A 283 -0.59 -5.33 -19.87
C THR A 283 -1.61 -4.19 -19.87
N GLY A 284 -1.46 -3.20 -18.99
CA GLY A 284 -2.49 -2.16 -18.77
C GLY A 284 -3.81 -2.72 -18.24
N ALA A 285 -3.79 -3.85 -17.53
CA ALA A 285 -4.97 -4.45 -16.94
C ALA A 285 -5.21 -3.93 -15.51
N ASP A 286 -6.45 -3.52 -15.23
CA ASP A 286 -6.88 -3.02 -13.92
C ASP A 286 -7.56 -4.09 -13.05
N ASP A 287 -7.98 -5.22 -13.61
CA ASP A 287 -8.52 -6.37 -12.87
C ASP A 287 -7.72 -7.62 -13.22
N MET A 288 -6.95 -8.12 -12.26
CA MET A 288 -5.97 -9.19 -12.48
C MET A 288 -6.13 -10.30 -11.44
N ILE A 289 -6.00 -11.56 -11.89
CA ILE A 289 -5.89 -12.73 -11.02
C ILE A 289 -4.50 -13.34 -11.13
N ILE A 290 -3.84 -13.46 -9.98
CA ILE A 290 -2.60 -14.25 -9.83
C ILE A 290 -2.90 -15.49 -8.98
N GLY A 291 -2.44 -16.65 -9.43
CA GLY A 291 -2.47 -17.90 -8.66
C GLY A 291 -1.34 -17.94 -7.63
N CYS A 292 -1.70 -18.12 -6.36
CA CYS A 292 -0.74 -18.30 -5.28
C CYS A 292 -0.81 -19.73 -4.75
N ALA A 293 0.32 -20.42 -4.63
CA ALA A 293 0.37 -21.75 -4.04
C ALA A 293 0.03 -21.70 -2.54
N SER A 294 -0.85 -22.59 -2.07
CA SER A 294 -1.23 -22.69 -0.65
C SER A 294 -1.31 -24.16 -0.22
N GLY A 295 -0.51 -24.54 0.77
CA GLY A 295 -0.49 -25.91 1.29
C GLY A 295 -1.33 -26.09 2.55
N HIS A 296 -2.35 -26.96 2.50
CA HIS A 296 -3.00 -27.50 3.70
C HIS A 296 -2.52 -28.95 3.88
N ARG A 297 -1.58 -29.17 4.81
CA ARG A 297 -1.02 -30.50 5.10
C ARG A 297 -1.19 -30.91 6.54
N GLU A 298 -1.70 -32.12 6.75
CA GLU A 298 -1.60 -32.81 8.03
C GLU A 298 -0.12 -33.14 8.31
N ARG A 299 0.30 -33.12 9.58
CA ARG A 299 1.72 -33.24 9.94
C ARG A 299 2.28 -34.62 9.54
N GLY A 300 3.18 -34.63 8.56
CA GLY A 300 3.83 -35.84 8.07
C GLY A 300 3.08 -36.57 6.94
N LEU A 301 1.97 -36.00 6.44
CA LEU A 301 1.31 -36.48 5.22
C LEU A 301 2.18 -36.14 3.99
N VAL A 302 2.38 -37.14 3.13
CA VAL A 302 2.96 -37.00 1.78
C VAL A 302 1.82 -37.08 0.77
N GLY A 303 1.82 -36.22 -0.24
CA GLY A 303 0.73 -36.18 -1.21
C GLY A 303 0.67 -34.92 -2.06
N LEU A 304 -0.26 -34.89 -3.01
CA LEU A 304 -0.67 -33.67 -3.70
C LEU A 304 -1.57 -32.84 -2.75
N CYS A 305 -0.97 -32.05 -1.87
CA CYS A 305 -1.65 -31.26 -0.83
C CYS A 305 -1.62 -29.73 -1.09
N VAL A 306 -1.14 -29.31 -2.26
CA VAL A 306 -1.12 -27.91 -2.69
C VAL A 306 -2.42 -27.54 -3.39
N ASN A 307 -3.04 -26.47 -2.93
CA ASN A 307 -4.17 -25.79 -3.56
C ASN A 307 -3.68 -24.49 -4.24
N THR A 308 -4.47 -23.94 -5.17
CA THR A 308 -4.20 -22.65 -5.81
C THR A 308 -5.19 -21.61 -5.31
N LEU A 309 -4.73 -20.51 -4.73
CA LEU A 309 -5.60 -19.39 -4.35
C LEU A 309 -5.61 -18.34 -5.46
N PRO A 310 -6.77 -18.05 -6.08
CA PRO A 310 -6.89 -17.00 -7.09
C PRO A 310 -6.98 -15.64 -6.40
N ILE A 311 -5.85 -14.94 -6.28
CA ILE A 311 -5.80 -13.61 -5.69
C ILE A 311 -6.23 -12.60 -6.76
N ARG A 312 -7.47 -12.08 -6.64
CA ARG A 312 -8.03 -11.05 -7.54
C ARG A 312 -7.81 -9.65 -6.98
N VAL A 313 -6.92 -8.88 -7.60
CA VAL A 313 -6.70 -7.46 -7.26
C VAL A 313 -7.27 -6.59 -8.37
N GLN A 314 -8.11 -5.65 -7.95
CA GLN A 314 -8.53 -4.52 -8.77
C GLN A 314 -7.65 -3.31 -8.41
N TRP A 315 -6.97 -2.78 -9.41
CA TRP A 315 -6.22 -1.53 -9.39
C TRP A 315 -7.20 -0.36 -9.28
N ALA A 316 -6.85 0.63 -8.47
CA ALA A 316 -7.65 1.83 -8.24
C ALA A 316 -6.70 3.02 -8.02
N ASP A 317 -6.00 3.37 -9.10
CA ASP A 317 -5.05 4.49 -9.17
C ASP A 317 -3.94 4.46 -8.10
N GLU A 318 -3.48 3.26 -7.70
CA GLU A 318 -2.33 3.11 -6.80
C GLU A 318 -1.06 3.74 -7.41
N ARG A 319 -0.67 4.90 -6.88
CA ARG A 319 0.51 5.66 -7.35
C ARG A 319 1.83 5.17 -6.74
N ASP A 320 1.79 4.40 -5.66
CA ASP A 320 2.95 3.94 -4.91
C ASP A 320 2.73 2.56 -4.27
N ALA A 321 3.83 1.90 -3.90
CA ALA A 321 3.81 0.58 -3.28
C ALA A 321 3.13 0.59 -1.89
N ALA A 322 3.15 1.72 -1.17
CA ALA A 322 2.53 1.87 0.13
C ALA A 322 1.00 1.79 0.08
N ALA A 323 0.38 2.21 -1.03
CA ALA A 323 -1.04 2.05 -1.30
C ALA A 323 -1.40 0.61 -1.74
N LEU A 324 -0.57 -0.01 -2.59
CA LEU A 324 -0.83 -1.36 -3.13
C LEU A 324 -0.64 -2.47 -2.07
N LEU A 325 0.38 -2.37 -1.22
CA LEU A 325 0.72 -3.39 -0.22
C LEU A 325 -0.45 -3.74 0.72
N PRO A 326 -1.19 -2.78 1.33
CA PRO A 326 -2.39 -3.06 2.11
C PRO A 326 -3.51 -3.79 1.32
N ARG A 327 -3.75 -3.45 0.05
CA ARG A 327 -4.78 -4.08 -0.79
C ARG A 327 -4.44 -5.54 -1.10
N VAL A 328 -3.19 -5.80 -1.52
CA VAL A 328 -2.68 -7.15 -1.79
C VAL A 328 -2.70 -7.98 -0.51
N ARG A 329 -2.27 -7.41 0.62
CA ARG A 329 -2.32 -8.03 1.96
C ARG A 329 -3.74 -8.40 2.38
N ALA A 330 -4.70 -7.48 2.27
CA ALA A 330 -6.09 -7.73 2.63
C ALA A 330 -6.69 -8.86 1.78
N THR A 331 -6.50 -8.81 0.46
CA THR A 331 -6.98 -9.84 -0.48
C THR A 331 -6.34 -11.21 -0.20
N LEU A 332 -5.06 -11.27 0.14
CA LEU A 332 -4.37 -12.51 0.48
C LEU A 332 -4.84 -13.09 1.84
N LEU A 333 -5.13 -12.24 2.82
CA LEU A 333 -5.67 -12.67 4.12
C LEU A 333 -7.11 -13.19 4.01
N ASP A 334 -7.92 -12.56 3.15
CA ASP A 334 -9.28 -13.00 2.80
C ASP A 334 -9.24 -14.37 2.11
N ALA A 335 -8.44 -14.50 1.05
CA ALA A 335 -8.18 -15.77 0.36
C ALA A 335 -7.68 -16.89 1.29
N GLN A 336 -6.86 -16.56 2.29
CA GLN A 336 -6.38 -17.54 3.29
C GLN A 336 -7.48 -18.04 4.24
N ARG A 337 -8.57 -17.28 4.47
CA ARG A 337 -9.72 -17.75 5.26
C ARG A 337 -10.52 -18.83 4.52
N HIS A 338 -10.59 -18.73 3.19
CA HIS A 338 -11.36 -19.65 2.33
C HIS A 338 -10.46 -20.66 1.58
N ARG A 339 -9.19 -20.82 2.00
CA ARG A 339 -8.16 -21.62 1.32
C ARG A 339 -8.41 -23.12 1.23
N ASP A 340 -9.30 -23.64 2.08
CA ASP A 340 -9.61 -25.06 2.19
C ASP A 340 -10.62 -25.52 1.13
N THR A 341 -11.22 -24.60 0.36
CA THR A 341 -12.01 -24.90 -0.85
C THR A 341 -11.08 -25.23 -2.04
N PRO A 342 -11.16 -26.41 -2.66
CA PRO A 342 -10.28 -26.77 -3.77
C PRO A 342 -10.49 -25.90 -5.02
N PHE A 343 -9.40 -25.39 -5.61
CA PHE A 343 -9.46 -24.53 -6.80
C PHE A 343 -10.23 -25.16 -7.97
N ASP A 344 -10.10 -26.47 -8.16
CA ASP A 344 -10.78 -27.18 -9.23
C ASP A 344 -12.30 -27.25 -9.04
N LEU A 345 -12.78 -27.18 -7.80
CA LEU A 345 -14.21 -27.05 -7.50
C LEU A 345 -14.73 -25.64 -7.81
N ILE A 346 -13.92 -24.61 -7.55
CA ILE A 346 -14.22 -23.22 -7.93
C ILE A 346 -14.34 -23.11 -9.46
N VAL A 347 -13.36 -23.63 -10.21
CA VAL A 347 -13.37 -23.63 -11.68
C VAL A 347 -14.53 -24.47 -12.23
N GLU A 348 -14.83 -25.63 -11.64
CA GLU A 348 -16.02 -26.42 -11.99
C GLU A 348 -17.32 -25.65 -11.78
N ARG A 349 -17.44 -24.90 -10.68
CA ARG A 349 -18.65 -24.17 -10.31
C ARG A 349 -18.87 -22.88 -11.11
N LEU A 350 -17.81 -22.26 -11.62
CA LEU A 350 -17.83 -21.12 -12.55
C LEU A 350 -18.12 -21.54 -14.00
N GLY A 351 -17.74 -22.75 -14.41
CA GLY A 351 -18.01 -23.27 -15.75
C GLY A 351 -17.28 -22.48 -16.84
N GLU A 352 -18.00 -22.04 -17.89
CA GLU A 352 -17.44 -21.21 -18.96
C GLU A 352 -16.86 -19.87 -18.45
N ALA A 353 -17.43 -19.28 -17.40
CA ALA A 353 -16.92 -18.06 -16.79
C ALA A 353 -15.55 -18.26 -16.10
N GLY A 354 -15.13 -19.50 -15.88
CA GLY A 354 -13.78 -19.85 -15.44
C GLY A 354 -12.71 -19.85 -16.56
N ARG A 355 -13.04 -19.34 -17.76
CA ARG A 355 -12.13 -19.25 -18.92
C ARG A 355 -12.31 -17.96 -19.72
N ASP A 356 -11.31 -17.61 -20.55
CA ASP A 356 -11.48 -16.58 -21.59
C ASP A 356 -12.05 -17.16 -22.90
N ARG A 357 -12.31 -16.27 -23.87
CA ARG A 357 -12.74 -16.62 -25.24
C ARG A 357 -11.77 -17.52 -26.01
N ASN A 358 -10.55 -17.73 -25.50
CA ASN A 358 -9.52 -18.59 -26.09
C ASN A 358 -9.36 -19.92 -25.34
N GLY A 359 -10.17 -20.18 -24.31
CA GLY A 359 -10.09 -21.38 -23.48
C GLY A 359 -8.98 -21.36 -22.42
N ASN A 360 -8.37 -20.21 -22.13
CA ASN A 360 -7.35 -20.06 -21.09
C ASN A 360 -7.98 -20.25 -19.70
N SER A 361 -7.19 -20.71 -18.73
CA SER A 361 -7.61 -20.86 -17.34
C SER A 361 -7.77 -19.49 -16.66
N LEU A 362 -8.76 -19.32 -15.77
CA LEU A 362 -8.93 -18.11 -14.95
C LEU A 362 -7.65 -17.70 -14.22
N VAL A 363 -6.89 -18.69 -13.75
CA VAL A 363 -5.50 -18.56 -13.31
C VAL A 363 -4.60 -19.13 -14.41
N ASP A 364 -3.86 -18.26 -15.11
CA ASP A 364 -2.81 -18.63 -16.07
C ASP A 364 -1.45 -17.94 -15.76
N VAL A 365 -1.39 -17.23 -14.62
CA VAL A 365 -0.19 -16.60 -14.04
C VAL A 365 -0.03 -17.08 -12.60
N SER A 366 1.17 -17.49 -12.17
CA SER A 366 1.50 -17.73 -10.74
C SER A 366 2.59 -16.80 -10.19
N VAL A 367 2.61 -16.64 -8.88
CA VAL A 367 3.70 -16.00 -8.13
C VAL A 367 4.12 -16.87 -6.96
N ASP A 368 5.42 -17.06 -6.81
CA ASP A 368 6.03 -17.94 -5.81
C ASP A 368 7.28 -17.29 -5.19
N VAL A 369 7.58 -17.61 -3.93
CA VAL A 369 8.88 -17.32 -3.30
C VAL A 369 9.50 -18.67 -2.93
N LEU A 370 10.70 -18.94 -3.46
CA LEU A 370 11.37 -20.23 -3.40
C LEU A 370 12.66 -20.09 -2.58
N GLY A 371 12.85 -20.99 -1.62
CA GLY A 371 14.13 -21.14 -0.90
C GLY A 371 15.04 -22.15 -1.60
N ASP A 372 15.97 -22.74 -0.84
CA ASP A 372 16.80 -23.84 -1.32
C ASP A 372 15.92 -25.00 -1.85
N PRO A 373 16.18 -25.53 -3.06
CA PRO A 373 15.57 -26.77 -3.49
C PRO A 373 16.00 -27.90 -2.53
N PRO A 374 15.08 -28.79 -2.12
CA PRO A 374 15.40 -29.82 -1.15
C PRO A 374 16.42 -30.81 -1.72
N ALA A 375 17.30 -31.32 -0.85
CA ALA A 375 18.34 -32.28 -1.19
C ALA A 375 18.38 -33.44 -0.18
N LEU A 376 18.83 -34.62 -0.60
CA LEU A 376 19.02 -35.76 0.29
C LEU A 376 20.02 -35.44 1.41
N ARG A 377 19.76 -35.94 2.61
CA ARG A 377 20.67 -35.82 3.77
C ARG A 377 21.17 -37.20 4.18
N LEU A 378 22.14 -37.73 3.45
CA LEU A 378 22.70 -39.07 3.68
C LEU A 378 23.90 -38.99 4.65
N PRO A 379 23.84 -39.61 5.84
CA PRO A 379 24.98 -39.74 6.74
C PRO A 379 26.27 -40.21 6.05
N GLY A 380 27.39 -39.59 6.40
CA GLY A 380 28.71 -39.86 5.80
C GLY A 380 28.98 -39.17 4.46
N CYS A 381 28.00 -38.48 3.86
CA CYS A 381 28.15 -37.80 2.58
C CYS A 381 27.88 -36.28 2.66
N ARG A 382 28.55 -35.50 1.81
CA ARG A 382 28.21 -34.11 1.52
C ARG A 382 27.22 -34.06 0.35
N ALA A 383 26.09 -33.38 0.54
CA ALA A 383 25.00 -33.34 -0.43
C ALA A 383 24.72 -31.92 -0.95
N GLU A 384 24.47 -31.79 -2.25
CA GLU A 384 24.11 -30.54 -2.94
C GLU A 384 22.93 -30.81 -3.91
N PRO A 385 21.89 -29.97 -3.99
CA PRO A 385 20.81 -30.17 -4.97
C PRO A 385 21.31 -29.99 -6.41
N VAL A 386 20.61 -30.57 -7.38
CA VAL A 386 20.92 -30.45 -8.82
C VAL A 386 19.66 -30.08 -9.61
N ASP A 387 19.72 -28.97 -10.35
CA ASP A 387 18.60 -28.48 -11.16
C ASP A 387 18.43 -29.28 -12.46
N ILE A 388 17.28 -29.94 -12.59
CA ILE A 388 16.82 -30.63 -13.79
C ILE A 388 15.67 -29.83 -14.41
N ASP A 389 15.92 -29.10 -15.50
CA ASP A 389 14.86 -28.42 -16.25
C ASP A 389 14.32 -29.34 -17.35
N LEU A 390 13.04 -29.72 -17.22
CA LEU A 390 12.32 -30.51 -18.22
C LEU A 390 11.76 -29.67 -19.38
N GLY A 391 12.10 -28.37 -19.45
CA GLY A 391 11.65 -27.47 -20.51
C GLY A 391 10.13 -27.29 -20.52
N ALA A 392 9.49 -27.39 -19.35
CA ALA A 392 8.04 -27.51 -19.21
C ALA A 392 7.42 -26.35 -18.41
N ALA A 393 6.31 -25.79 -18.90
CA ALA A 393 5.53 -24.76 -18.23
C ALA A 393 4.17 -25.30 -17.74
N LYS A 394 3.84 -25.06 -16.46
CA LYS A 394 2.56 -25.47 -15.83
C LYS A 394 1.46 -24.41 -15.94
N PHE A 395 1.88 -23.13 -16.02
CA PHE A 395 1.05 -21.95 -16.24
C PHE A 395 1.57 -21.22 -17.48
N GLY A 396 0.76 -20.36 -18.10
CA GLY A 396 1.24 -19.47 -19.16
C GLY A 396 2.41 -18.58 -18.74
N LEU A 397 2.43 -18.19 -17.46
CA LEU A 397 3.50 -17.43 -16.82
C LEU A 397 3.64 -17.82 -15.33
N ALA A 398 4.86 -17.81 -14.80
CA ALA A 398 5.17 -17.85 -13.38
C ALA A 398 6.30 -16.85 -13.08
N LEU A 399 6.13 -16.07 -12.01
CA LEU A 399 7.09 -15.08 -11.52
C LEU A 399 7.59 -15.52 -10.13
N CYS A 400 8.87 -15.81 -10.01
CA CYS A 400 9.47 -16.34 -8.79
C CYS A 400 10.55 -15.39 -8.24
N LEU A 401 10.60 -15.24 -6.90
CA LEU A 401 11.82 -14.82 -6.21
C LEU A 401 12.52 -16.06 -5.66
N GLU A 402 13.81 -16.22 -5.94
CA GLU A 402 14.64 -17.29 -5.39
C GLU A 402 15.60 -16.73 -4.33
N GLU A 403 15.43 -17.18 -3.09
CA GLU A 403 16.25 -16.83 -1.90
C GLU A 403 17.05 -18.07 -1.44
N THR A 404 18.05 -18.47 -2.23
CA THR A 404 18.94 -19.62 -1.95
C THR A 404 20.07 -19.23 -0.98
N ILE A 405 20.32 -20.04 0.05
CA ILE A 405 21.33 -19.77 1.08
C ILE A 405 22.74 -19.85 0.49
N GLY A 406 23.50 -18.77 0.65
CA GLY A 406 24.89 -18.66 0.18
C GLY A 406 25.03 -18.24 -1.29
N ASN A 407 23.93 -18.16 -2.05
CA ASN A 407 23.91 -17.65 -3.42
C ASN A 407 23.35 -16.21 -3.48
N THR A 408 23.59 -15.53 -4.59
CA THR A 408 22.94 -14.25 -4.90
C THR A 408 21.44 -14.48 -5.15
N PRO A 409 20.51 -13.75 -4.48
CA PRO A 409 19.09 -13.88 -4.75
C PRO A 409 18.77 -13.43 -6.18
N ARG A 410 17.72 -14.00 -6.79
CA ARG A 410 17.36 -13.70 -8.19
C ARG A 410 15.85 -13.72 -8.42
N CYS A 411 15.38 -12.84 -9.29
CA CYS A 411 14.06 -12.99 -9.91
C CYS A 411 14.16 -14.00 -11.06
N VAL A 412 13.18 -14.88 -11.17
CA VAL A 412 13.07 -15.88 -12.24
C VAL A 412 11.68 -15.78 -12.86
N LEU A 413 11.62 -15.83 -14.19
CA LEU A 413 10.39 -15.80 -14.97
C LEU A 413 10.34 -17.05 -15.83
N ARG A 414 9.30 -17.87 -15.63
CA ARG A 414 9.04 -19.09 -16.42
C ARG A 414 7.77 -18.89 -17.23
N TYR A 415 7.77 -19.19 -18.52
CA TYR A 415 6.61 -18.98 -19.38
C TYR A 415 6.44 -20.08 -20.44
N ASP A 416 5.19 -20.30 -20.87
CA ASP A 416 4.86 -21.15 -22.02
C ASP A 416 5.05 -20.34 -23.31
N ARG A 417 5.89 -20.84 -24.22
CA ARG A 417 6.25 -20.16 -25.48
C ARG A 417 5.10 -20.03 -26.49
N THR A 418 3.93 -20.61 -26.22
CA THR A 418 2.68 -20.36 -26.96
C THR A 418 1.85 -19.20 -26.38
N ARG A 419 2.21 -18.69 -25.20
CA ARG A 419 1.41 -17.74 -24.42
C ARG A 419 2.01 -16.35 -24.36
N LEU A 420 3.35 -16.26 -24.27
CA LEU A 420 4.10 -15.02 -24.14
C LEU A 420 5.28 -15.03 -25.12
N ASP A 421 5.59 -13.88 -25.73
CA ASP A 421 6.79 -13.73 -26.56
C ASP A 421 8.03 -13.38 -25.71
N GLU A 422 9.22 -13.71 -26.22
CA GLU A 422 10.47 -13.56 -25.47
C GLU A 422 10.83 -12.08 -25.17
N ARG A 423 10.50 -11.13 -26.05
CA ARG A 423 10.78 -9.70 -25.82
C ARG A 423 9.87 -9.14 -24.72
N THR A 424 8.62 -9.57 -24.67
CA THR A 424 7.71 -9.21 -23.58
C THR A 424 8.08 -9.92 -22.27
N ALA A 425 8.48 -11.20 -22.32
CA ALA A 425 8.99 -11.92 -21.15
C ALA A 425 10.24 -11.24 -20.56
N GLN A 426 11.22 -10.87 -21.39
CA GLN A 426 12.40 -10.12 -20.96
C GLN A 426 12.01 -8.78 -20.33
N ARG A 427 11.09 -8.00 -20.92
CA ARG A 427 10.61 -6.73 -20.32
C ARG A 427 9.96 -6.94 -18.95
N LEU A 428 9.10 -7.96 -18.83
CA LEU A 428 8.38 -8.26 -17.60
C LEU A 428 9.33 -8.73 -16.48
N LEU A 429 10.37 -9.51 -16.80
CA LEU A 429 11.40 -9.89 -15.83
C LEU A 429 12.17 -8.67 -15.30
N HIS A 430 12.56 -7.73 -16.16
CA HIS A 430 13.26 -6.52 -15.72
C HIS A 430 12.36 -5.66 -14.82
N SER A 431 11.12 -5.36 -15.26
CA SER A 431 10.13 -4.60 -14.47
C SER A 431 9.89 -5.25 -13.10
N PHE A 432 9.69 -6.57 -13.05
CA PHE A 432 9.53 -7.34 -11.80
C PHE A 432 10.77 -7.28 -10.90
N ALA A 433 11.98 -7.45 -11.45
CA ALA A 433 13.22 -7.39 -10.68
C ALA A 433 13.53 -5.98 -10.14
N ASP A 434 13.21 -4.94 -10.92
CA ASP A 434 13.38 -3.55 -10.53
C ASP A 434 12.35 -3.14 -9.47
N LEU A 435 11.10 -3.60 -9.57
CA LEU A 435 10.05 -3.42 -8.55
C LEU A 435 10.39 -4.15 -7.24
N VAL A 436 10.87 -5.40 -7.31
CA VAL A 436 11.33 -6.16 -6.14
C VAL A 436 12.52 -5.46 -5.47
N ARG A 437 13.48 -4.93 -6.24
CA ARG A 437 14.61 -4.15 -5.70
C ARG A 437 14.16 -2.82 -5.09
N GLY A 438 13.23 -2.12 -5.75
CA GLY A 438 12.68 -0.84 -5.31
C GLY A 438 11.92 -0.99 -3.99
N MET A 439 10.93 -1.90 -3.93
CA MET A 439 10.15 -2.17 -2.71
C MET A 439 10.99 -2.71 -1.53
N ALA A 440 12.20 -3.21 -1.79
CA ALA A 440 13.17 -3.60 -0.77
C ALA A 440 14.01 -2.43 -0.23
N ALA A 441 14.15 -1.35 -1.01
CA ALA A 441 14.87 -0.15 -0.63
C ALA A 441 13.94 0.90 0.00
N ASP A 442 12.80 1.17 -0.62
CA ASP A 442 11.78 2.10 -0.14
C ASP A 442 10.36 1.56 -0.46
N ALA A 443 9.46 1.65 0.51
CA ALA A 443 8.06 1.28 0.36
C ALA A 443 7.19 2.42 -0.19
N ALA A 444 7.69 3.67 -0.20
CA ALA A 444 7.07 4.79 -0.89
C ALA A 444 7.40 4.86 -2.40
N LEU A 445 8.06 3.81 -2.94
CA LEU A 445 8.37 3.66 -4.36
C LEU A 445 7.14 3.92 -5.25
N PRO A 446 7.18 4.91 -6.16
CA PRO A 446 6.13 5.14 -7.14
C PRO A 446 5.97 3.95 -8.09
N LEU A 447 4.72 3.57 -8.40
CA LEU A 447 4.43 2.43 -9.27
C LEU A 447 4.38 2.83 -10.75
N PRO A 448 4.83 1.96 -11.67
CA PRO A 448 4.76 2.21 -13.11
C PRO A 448 3.32 2.15 -13.62
N LEU A 449 2.78 3.31 -13.98
CA LEU A 449 1.48 3.43 -14.66
C LEU A 449 1.54 2.83 -16.09
N PRO A 450 0.39 2.44 -16.69
CA PRO A 450 0.34 1.80 -18.00
C PRO A 450 0.97 2.68 -19.07
N ARG A 451 2.11 2.23 -19.60
CA ARG A 451 3.02 3.09 -20.36
C ARG A 451 2.35 3.57 -21.63
N VAL A 452 2.24 4.88 -21.83
CA VAL A 452 1.57 5.53 -22.98
C VAL A 452 2.03 4.97 -24.34
N GLU A 453 3.29 4.55 -24.44
CA GLU A 453 3.85 3.85 -25.60
C GLU A 453 3.08 2.57 -26.00
N ALA A 454 2.52 1.83 -25.04
CA ALA A 454 1.75 0.61 -25.29
C ALA A 454 0.40 0.93 -25.95
N LEU A 455 -0.32 1.95 -25.45
CA LEU A 455 -1.57 2.44 -26.04
C LEU A 455 -1.38 2.98 -27.48
N LEU A 456 -0.16 3.37 -27.84
CA LEU A 456 0.23 3.74 -29.20
C LEU A 456 0.57 2.52 -30.06
N ARG A 457 1.42 1.59 -29.57
CA ARG A 457 1.82 0.37 -30.30
C ARG A 457 0.69 -0.67 -30.49
N ASP A 458 -0.40 -0.57 -29.73
CA ASP A 458 -1.64 -1.38 -29.92
C ASP A 458 -2.38 -1.05 -31.23
N ARG A 459 -2.04 0.08 -31.89
CA ARG A 459 -2.69 0.52 -33.13
C ARG A 459 -1.99 -0.05 -34.37
N PRO A 460 -2.70 -0.69 -35.32
CA PRO A 460 -2.08 -1.29 -36.49
C PRO A 460 -1.37 -0.29 -37.42
N GLU A 461 -1.75 1.00 -37.39
CA GLU A 461 -1.06 2.07 -38.12
C GLU A 461 0.32 2.48 -37.53
N ILE A 462 0.72 1.98 -36.36
CA ILE A 462 1.98 2.33 -35.67
C ILE A 462 2.90 1.11 -35.55
N ALA A 463 4.14 1.21 -36.06
CA ALA A 463 5.15 0.15 -36.04
C ALA A 463 6.03 0.17 -34.78
N ASP A 464 6.36 1.36 -34.28
CA ASP A 464 7.02 1.55 -32.98
C ASP A 464 6.63 2.92 -32.41
N ALA A 465 6.78 3.07 -31.10
CA ALA A 465 6.55 4.33 -30.40
C ALA A 465 7.55 4.49 -29.25
N VAL A 466 7.84 5.73 -28.86
CA VAL A 466 8.59 6.04 -27.64
C VAL A 466 8.04 7.31 -27.01
N VAL A 467 8.08 7.39 -25.69
CA VAL A 467 7.70 8.58 -24.95
C VAL A 467 8.92 9.14 -24.22
N LEU A 468 9.09 10.45 -24.34
CA LEU A 468 10.09 11.26 -23.67
C LEU A 468 9.40 11.97 -22.49
N PRO A 469 9.69 11.60 -21.23
CA PRO A 469 9.24 12.37 -20.08
C PRO A 469 9.91 13.75 -20.08
N ARG A 470 9.28 14.73 -19.41
CA ARG A 470 9.82 16.07 -19.21
C ARG A 470 9.58 16.49 -17.76
N ASP A 471 10.60 16.99 -17.09
CA ASP A 471 10.46 17.43 -15.70
C ASP A 471 9.50 18.62 -15.60
N GLY A 472 8.55 18.54 -14.68
CA GLY A 472 7.51 19.55 -14.48
C GLY A 472 6.50 19.74 -15.63
N ALA A 473 6.56 18.94 -16.71
CA ALA A 473 5.77 19.15 -17.91
C ALA A 473 5.15 17.86 -18.48
N ARG A 474 4.13 18.00 -19.32
CA ARG A 474 3.53 16.85 -20.02
C ARG A 474 4.54 16.22 -21.00
N PRO A 475 4.57 14.89 -21.14
CA PRO A 475 5.58 14.19 -21.94
C PRO A 475 5.38 14.43 -23.44
N LEU A 476 6.43 14.16 -24.24
CA LEU A 476 6.36 14.14 -25.71
C LEU A 476 6.30 12.69 -26.20
N ALA A 477 5.44 12.41 -27.17
CA ALA A 477 5.33 11.09 -27.80
C ALA A 477 5.85 11.12 -29.24
N TYR A 478 6.51 10.04 -29.64
CA TYR A 478 7.04 9.85 -31.00
C TYR A 478 6.55 8.52 -31.54
N VAL A 479 6.09 8.49 -32.78
CA VAL A 479 5.53 7.29 -33.44
C VAL A 479 6.14 7.07 -34.82
N VAL A 480 6.34 5.81 -35.19
CA VAL A 480 6.79 5.38 -36.52
C VAL A 480 5.61 4.72 -37.23
N PRO A 481 5.23 5.13 -38.46
CA PRO A 481 4.13 4.52 -39.21
C PRO A 481 4.39 3.06 -39.63
N SER A 482 3.33 2.24 -39.68
CA SER A 482 3.36 0.88 -40.27
C SER A 482 3.38 0.84 -41.80
N GLY A 483 3.36 2.00 -42.48
CA GLY A 483 3.31 2.08 -43.93
C GLY A 483 3.25 3.54 -44.43
N THR A 484 3.20 3.72 -45.75
CA THR A 484 3.32 5.01 -46.45
C THR A 484 2.06 5.90 -46.39
N GLY A 485 1.30 5.84 -45.29
CA GLY A 485 0.10 6.65 -45.07
C GLY A 485 0.35 7.81 -44.11
N SER A 486 -0.32 8.95 -44.32
CA SER A 486 -0.27 10.06 -43.37
C SER A 486 -1.02 9.72 -42.08
N LEU A 487 -0.38 9.96 -40.93
CA LEU A 487 -0.82 9.45 -39.62
C LEU A 487 -1.39 10.60 -38.78
N ALA A 488 -2.69 10.55 -38.49
CA ALA A 488 -3.44 11.64 -37.86
C ALA A 488 -3.17 11.75 -36.34
N THR A 489 -2.14 12.50 -35.97
CA THR A 489 -1.66 12.71 -34.58
C THR A 489 -2.74 13.22 -33.63
N ASP A 490 -3.64 14.12 -34.07
CA ASP A 490 -4.76 14.60 -33.25
C ASP A 490 -5.75 13.50 -32.87
N ARG A 491 -5.93 12.48 -33.73
CA ARG A 491 -6.76 11.31 -33.40
C ARG A 491 -6.08 10.43 -32.36
N LEU A 492 -4.75 10.30 -32.41
CA LEU A 492 -3.98 9.61 -31.36
C LEU A 492 -4.13 10.34 -30.02
N LEU A 493 -3.91 11.66 -29.99
CA LEU A 493 -4.10 12.46 -28.77
C LEU A 493 -5.54 12.39 -28.25
N THR A 494 -6.54 12.36 -29.13
CA THR A 494 -7.95 12.19 -28.74
C THR A 494 -8.21 10.82 -28.09
N VAL A 495 -7.68 9.73 -28.68
CA VAL A 495 -7.81 8.38 -28.10
C VAL A 495 -7.05 8.27 -26.76
N LEU A 496 -5.86 8.88 -26.65
CA LEU A 496 -5.12 8.92 -25.39
C LEU A 496 -5.90 9.69 -24.31
N ARG A 497 -6.54 10.82 -24.65
CA ARG A 497 -7.44 11.56 -23.73
C ARG A 497 -8.68 10.78 -23.27
N THR A 498 -9.06 9.71 -23.98
CA THR A 498 -10.14 8.79 -23.53
C THR A 498 -9.64 7.61 -22.70
N LYS A 499 -8.33 7.51 -22.43
CA LYS A 499 -7.69 6.38 -21.74
C LYS A 499 -6.63 6.78 -20.69
N LEU A 500 -6.35 8.06 -20.51
CA LEU A 500 -5.27 8.57 -19.66
C LEU A 500 -5.66 9.89 -18.99
N GLU A 501 -5.17 10.07 -17.77
CA GLU A 501 -5.30 11.31 -17.01
C GLU A 501 -4.65 12.52 -17.73
N PRO A 502 -5.14 13.76 -17.54
CA PRO A 502 -4.72 14.94 -18.32
C PRO A 502 -3.22 15.28 -18.26
N ALA A 503 -2.52 14.82 -17.21
CA ALA A 503 -1.07 14.96 -17.05
C ALA A 503 -0.26 13.85 -17.76
N ALA A 504 -0.83 12.66 -17.92
CA ALA A 504 -0.21 11.53 -18.62
C ALA A 504 -0.42 11.58 -20.14
N VAL A 505 -1.48 12.27 -20.60
CA VAL A 505 -1.67 12.59 -22.02
C VAL A 505 -0.47 13.41 -22.55
N PRO A 506 0.21 12.97 -23.62
CA PRO A 506 1.32 13.72 -24.21
C PRO A 506 0.93 15.14 -24.65
N LEU A 507 1.87 16.07 -24.52
CA LEU A 507 1.74 17.44 -25.00
C LEU A 507 1.54 17.47 -26.54
N ALA A 508 2.28 16.62 -27.24
CA ALA A 508 2.21 16.41 -28.68
C ALA A 508 2.57 14.96 -29.05
N VAL A 509 2.15 14.53 -30.24
CA VAL A 509 2.65 13.31 -30.90
C VAL A 509 3.37 13.72 -32.18
N THR A 510 4.64 13.34 -32.30
CA THR A 510 5.50 13.59 -33.46
C THR A 510 5.64 12.31 -34.29
N VAL A 511 5.51 12.40 -35.61
CA VAL A 511 5.76 11.26 -36.51
C VAL A 511 7.24 11.28 -36.92
N LEU A 512 7.89 10.11 -36.89
CA LEU A 512 9.29 9.92 -37.34
C LEU A 512 9.36 8.76 -38.33
N ASP A 513 10.25 8.84 -39.33
CA ASP A 513 10.50 7.74 -40.28
C ASP A 513 11.12 6.51 -39.58
N ALA A 514 11.91 6.75 -38.54
CA ALA A 514 12.45 5.73 -37.64
C ALA A 514 12.78 6.35 -36.28
N LEU A 515 12.74 5.54 -35.21
CA LEU A 515 13.29 5.97 -33.91
C LEU A 515 14.84 5.96 -33.97
N PRO A 516 15.52 7.01 -33.46
CA PRO A 516 16.98 7.00 -33.35
C PRO A 516 17.42 5.89 -32.41
N ARG A 517 18.51 5.20 -32.76
CA ARG A 517 19.06 4.09 -31.95
C ARG A 517 20.53 4.28 -31.61
N SER A 518 20.87 3.76 -30.42
CA SER A 518 22.22 3.61 -29.89
C SER A 518 22.96 2.43 -30.53
N SER A 519 24.25 2.29 -30.28
CA SER A 519 25.10 1.20 -30.80
C SER A 519 24.71 -0.20 -30.30
N ASP A 520 23.94 -0.29 -29.22
CA ASP A 520 23.34 -1.52 -28.67
C ASP A 520 21.95 -1.84 -29.24
N GLY A 521 21.41 -1.00 -30.13
CA GLY A 521 20.07 -1.14 -30.71
C GLY A 521 18.92 -0.61 -29.85
N THR A 522 19.19 -0.08 -28.65
CA THR A 522 18.19 0.63 -27.83
C THR A 522 17.82 1.98 -28.47
N VAL A 523 16.70 2.57 -28.05
CA VAL A 523 16.25 3.89 -28.57
C VAL A 523 16.99 5.01 -27.86
N ASP A 524 17.76 5.78 -28.63
CA ASP A 524 18.54 6.91 -28.12
C ASP A 524 17.64 8.14 -27.93
N ARG A 525 17.16 8.31 -26.70
CA ARG A 525 16.25 9.40 -26.35
C ARG A 525 16.90 10.79 -26.44
N SER A 526 18.23 10.90 -26.37
CA SER A 526 18.94 12.19 -26.50
C SER A 526 18.88 12.77 -27.93
N ARG A 527 18.61 11.91 -28.92
CA ARG A 527 18.54 12.26 -30.35
C ARG A 527 17.11 12.42 -30.87
N LEU A 528 16.11 12.45 -29.99
CA LEU A 528 14.72 12.74 -30.37
C LEU A 528 14.54 14.25 -30.59
N PRO A 529 13.78 14.70 -31.62
CA PRO A 529 13.50 16.13 -31.81
C PRO A 529 12.79 16.73 -30.61
N GLY A 530 13.38 17.74 -29.95
CA GLY A 530 12.87 18.31 -28.69
C GLY A 530 13.39 17.61 -27.41
N ALA A 531 14.44 16.79 -27.51
CA ALA A 531 15.18 16.27 -26.36
C ALA A 531 16.19 17.27 -25.74
N ALA A 532 16.34 18.45 -26.34
CA ALA A 532 17.15 19.54 -25.82
C ALA A 532 16.39 20.87 -25.95
N ASP A 533 15.91 21.40 -24.82
CA ASP A 533 15.37 22.74 -24.70
C ASP A 533 16.34 23.59 -23.84
N GLU A 534 17.08 24.47 -24.52
CA GLU A 534 17.98 25.51 -24.00
C GLU A 534 19.19 25.10 -23.11
N PRO A 535 20.23 25.95 -22.98
CA PRO A 535 21.54 25.54 -22.45
C PRO A 535 21.64 25.57 -20.92
N ALA A 536 22.39 24.63 -20.36
CA ALA A 536 22.90 24.74 -19.00
C ALA A 536 23.83 25.98 -18.85
N ALA A 537 23.65 26.75 -17.79
CA ALA A 537 24.43 27.96 -17.53
C ALA A 537 25.90 27.64 -17.20
N PRO A 538 26.86 28.55 -17.45
CA PRO A 538 28.26 28.34 -17.12
C PRO A 538 28.48 28.13 -15.61
N VAL A 539 29.38 27.20 -15.25
CA VAL A 539 29.79 26.98 -13.85
C VAL A 539 30.65 28.15 -13.38
N HIS A 540 29.99 29.18 -12.84
CA HIS A 540 30.65 30.28 -12.15
C HIS A 540 31.12 29.85 -10.74
N PRO A 541 32.26 30.38 -10.25
CA PRO A 541 32.75 30.06 -8.91
C PRO A 541 31.75 30.52 -7.84
N LEU A 542 31.55 29.69 -6.82
CA LEU A 542 30.51 29.87 -5.81
C LEU A 542 30.65 31.19 -5.05
N SER A 543 29.53 31.92 -4.91
CA SER A 543 29.42 33.07 -4.01
C SER A 543 29.71 32.65 -2.56
N GLU A 544 30.06 33.62 -1.72
CA GLU A 544 30.34 33.37 -0.30
C GLU A 544 29.12 32.75 0.42
N ARG A 545 27.92 33.23 0.08
CA ARG A 545 26.65 32.67 0.58
C ARG A 545 26.39 31.26 0.03
N ALA A 546 26.69 30.98 -1.24
CA ALA A 546 26.58 29.61 -1.77
C ALA A 546 27.52 28.63 -1.05
N ARG A 547 28.73 29.04 -0.66
CA ARG A 547 29.63 28.23 0.18
C ARG A 547 29.06 27.98 1.58
N LEU A 548 28.44 28.98 2.21
CA LEU A 548 27.75 28.83 3.50
C LEU A 548 26.52 27.90 3.40
N VAL A 549 25.79 27.92 2.28
CA VAL A 549 24.66 27.00 2.03
C VAL A 549 25.15 25.58 1.81
N VAL A 550 26.18 25.35 0.98
CA VAL A 550 26.82 24.02 0.80
C VAL A 550 27.28 23.43 2.14
N ALA A 551 27.90 24.25 3.00
CA ALA A 551 28.30 23.82 4.34
C ALA A 551 27.10 23.45 5.23
N ALA A 552 26.03 24.25 5.22
CA ALA A 552 24.83 23.97 6.01
C ALA A 552 24.06 22.72 5.52
N PHE A 553 24.04 22.45 4.21
CA PHE A 553 23.56 21.17 3.68
C PHE A 553 24.39 20.02 4.25
N GLY A 554 25.72 20.11 4.21
CA GLY A 554 26.61 19.04 4.68
C GLY A 554 26.53 18.74 6.18
N GLU A 555 26.24 19.75 7.00
CA GLU A 555 25.93 19.56 8.43
C GLU A 555 24.61 18.79 8.68
N VAL A 556 23.65 18.86 7.76
CA VAL A 556 22.32 18.24 7.89
C VAL A 556 22.25 16.88 7.20
N LEU A 557 22.94 16.69 6.08
CA LEU A 557 23.00 15.46 5.29
C LEU A 557 24.15 14.53 5.73
N GLY A 558 25.21 15.07 6.32
CA GLY A 558 26.38 14.31 6.82
C GLY A 558 27.61 14.33 5.90
N GLU A 559 27.46 14.76 4.65
CA GLU A 559 28.54 14.92 3.67
C GLU A 559 28.39 16.20 2.86
N ILE A 560 29.50 16.80 2.40
CA ILE A 560 29.48 18.06 1.66
C ILE A 560 28.99 17.80 0.22
N PRO A 561 27.84 18.35 -0.20
CA PRO A 561 27.25 18.03 -1.50
C PRO A 561 27.87 18.84 -2.65
N ASP A 562 27.60 18.40 -3.88
CA ASP A 562 27.78 19.26 -5.05
C ASP A 562 26.85 20.49 -4.97
N PRO A 563 27.26 21.69 -5.43
CA PRO A 563 26.44 22.89 -5.39
C PRO A 563 25.14 22.84 -6.20
N ASP A 564 25.04 21.94 -7.19
CA ASP A 564 23.84 21.66 -7.97
C ASP A 564 23.14 20.34 -7.54
N GLY A 565 23.62 19.69 -6.47
CA GLY A 565 23.02 18.48 -5.92
C GLY A 565 21.64 18.73 -5.30
N ASP A 566 20.64 17.95 -5.70
CA ASP A 566 19.27 18.03 -5.18
C ASP A 566 19.19 17.47 -3.74
N PHE A 567 18.63 18.27 -2.83
CA PHE A 567 18.48 17.96 -1.41
C PHE A 567 17.81 16.61 -1.14
N ILE A 568 16.78 16.25 -1.92
CA ILE A 568 16.01 15.02 -1.74
C ILE A 568 16.75 13.82 -2.35
N ALA A 569 17.38 14.00 -3.51
CA ALA A 569 18.23 12.98 -4.14
C ALA A 569 19.43 12.59 -3.24
N LEU A 570 19.92 13.53 -2.43
CA LEU A 570 20.98 13.32 -1.42
C LEU A 570 20.44 12.81 -0.07
N GLY A 571 19.20 12.29 -0.02
CA GLY A 571 18.60 11.69 1.18
C GLY A 571 17.90 12.67 2.14
N GLY A 572 17.79 13.95 1.77
CA GLY A 572 17.14 14.98 2.57
C GLY A 572 15.61 14.84 2.63
N GLN A 573 15.09 14.61 3.82
CA GLN A 573 13.65 14.47 4.09
C GLN A 573 13.01 15.79 4.54
N SER A 574 11.68 15.92 4.53
CA SER A 574 10.97 17.17 4.89
C SER A 574 11.30 17.68 6.31
N LEU A 575 11.57 16.79 7.28
CA LEU A 575 12.03 17.20 8.62
C LEU A 575 13.48 17.72 8.61
N MET A 576 14.32 17.21 7.71
CA MET A 576 15.68 17.72 7.48
C MET A 576 15.65 19.04 6.73
N ALA A 577 14.70 19.23 5.79
CA ALA A 577 14.45 20.52 5.14
C ALA A 577 14.08 21.61 6.16
N VAL A 578 13.20 21.30 7.12
CA VAL A 578 12.88 22.19 8.24
C VAL A 578 14.12 22.49 9.11
N ARG A 579 14.96 21.49 9.42
CA ARG A 579 16.21 21.70 10.17
C ARG A 579 17.25 22.54 9.42
N LEU A 580 17.36 22.35 8.10
CA LEU A 580 18.25 23.10 7.23
C LEU A 580 17.79 24.56 7.08
N ALA A 581 16.48 24.77 6.87
CA ALA A 581 15.87 26.09 6.91
C ALA A 581 16.15 26.77 8.26
N GLU A 582 16.00 26.07 9.39
CA GLU A 582 16.25 26.63 10.73
C GLU A 582 17.73 26.97 10.98
N ASN A 583 18.66 26.12 10.53
CA ASN A 583 20.10 26.37 10.62
C ASN A 583 20.49 27.62 9.80
N LEU A 584 20.02 27.70 8.55
CA LEU A 584 20.27 28.86 7.67
C LEU A 584 19.56 30.13 8.16
N ARG A 585 18.32 30.03 8.66
CA ARG A 585 17.57 31.14 9.29
C ARG A 585 18.32 31.72 10.49
N THR A 586 18.89 30.84 11.32
CA THR A 586 19.71 31.22 12.48
C THR A 586 21.02 31.91 12.08
N ARG A 587 21.74 31.36 11.08
CA ARG A 587 23.03 31.90 10.61
C ARG A 587 22.91 33.20 9.82
N LEU A 588 21.91 33.29 8.94
CA LEU A 588 21.80 34.35 7.93
C LEU A 588 20.72 35.40 8.26
N ARG A 589 19.90 35.18 9.31
CA ARG A 589 18.85 36.11 9.78
C ARG A 589 17.81 36.51 8.72
N LEU A 590 17.56 35.60 7.77
CA LEU A 590 16.59 35.74 6.68
C LEU A 590 15.46 34.70 6.85
N PRO A 591 14.21 35.03 6.48
CA PRO A 591 13.10 34.08 6.53
C PRO A 591 13.29 32.98 5.48
N LEU A 592 13.49 31.76 5.98
CA LEU A 592 13.45 30.51 5.24
C LEU A 592 12.46 29.57 5.92
N THR A 593 11.69 28.86 5.10
CA THR A 593 10.74 27.82 5.46
C THR A 593 11.25 26.46 4.99
N GLY A 594 10.68 25.37 5.52
CA GLY A 594 10.93 24.04 4.97
C GLY A 594 10.48 23.89 3.50
N LEU A 595 9.51 24.71 3.06
CA LEU A 595 9.05 24.74 1.67
C LEU A 595 10.09 25.38 0.73
N ASP A 596 10.73 26.48 1.15
CA ASP A 596 11.80 27.14 0.36
C ASP A 596 12.92 26.16 -0.01
N ILE A 597 13.27 25.23 0.90
CA ILE A 597 14.27 24.18 0.66
C ILE A 597 13.76 23.10 -0.31
N LEU A 598 12.45 22.82 -0.29
CA LEU A 598 11.81 21.81 -1.15
C LEU A 598 11.41 22.36 -2.54
N GLU A 599 11.43 23.68 -2.72
CA GLU A 599 11.28 24.37 -4.00
C GLU A 599 12.65 24.71 -4.61
N HIS A 600 13.59 25.25 -3.83
CA HIS A 600 14.95 25.59 -4.23
C HIS A 600 15.96 24.55 -3.77
N ARG A 601 15.82 23.32 -4.28
CA ARG A 601 16.45 22.09 -3.75
C ARG A 601 17.96 21.99 -3.82
N THR A 602 18.65 22.86 -4.56
CA THR A 602 20.12 22.81 -4.69
C THR A 602 20.79 23.96 -3.91
N PRO A 603 22.01 23.77 -3.38
CA PRO A 603 22.74 24.85 -2.71
C PRO A 603 22.87 26.14 -3.54
N ARG A 604 23.04 26.02 -4.85
CA ARG A 604 23.09 27.18 -5.77
C ARG A 604 21.73 27.85 -5.94
N ALA A 605 20.65 27.09 -6.10
CA ALA A 605 19.29 27.64 -6.23
C ALA A 605 18.87 28.39 -4.95
N LEU A 606 19.15 27.82 -3.78
CA LEU A 606 18.82 28.43 -2.50
C LEU A 606 19.67 29.67 -2.19
N ALA A 607 20.95 29.67 -2.59
CA ALA A 607 21.79 30.87 -2.50
C ALA A 607 21.24 32.02 -3.36
N ALA A 608 20.79 31.74 -4.59
CA ALA A 608 20.17 32.74 -5.45
C ALA A 608 18.87 33.33 -4.85
N LEU A 609 18.03 32.50 -4.23
CA LEU A 609 16.83 32.95 -3.49
C LEU A 609 17.21 33.90 -2.34
N LEU A 610 18.26 33.59 -1.59
CA LEU A 610 18.74 34.42 -0.47
C LEU A 610 19.37 35.73 -0.94
N ASP A 611 20.06 35.72 -2.09
CA ASP A 611 20.62 36.93 -2.72
C ASP A 611 19.53 37.85 -3.27
N GLU A 612 18.40 37.30 -3.73
CA GLU A 612 17.21 38.06 -4.12
C GLU A 612 16.46 38.62 -2.90
N ARG A 613 16.12 37.78 -1.91
CA ARG A 613 15.46 38.22 -0.67
C ARG A 613 16.27 39.26 0.11
N SER A 614 17.60 39.21 0.06
CA SER A 614 18.47 40.24 0.65
C SER A 614 18.31 41.58 -0.06
N ARG A 615 18.42 41.62 -1.40
CA ARG A 615 18.31 42.85 -2.19
C ARG A 615 16.92 43.49 -2.03
N GLN A 616 15.87 42.68 -1.98
CA GLN A 616 14.51 43.14 -1.72
C GLN A 616 14.39 43.77 -0.31
N ARG A 617 14.98 43.15 0.72
CA ARG A 617 14.98 43.69 2.10
C ARG A 617 15.81 44.96 2.25
N GLU A 618 16.92 45.10 1.51
CA GLU A 618 17.75 46.31 1.49
C GLU A 618 17.03 47.50 0.82
N HIS A 619 16.11 47.24 -0.12
CA HIS A 619 15.26 48.28 -0.74
C HIS A 619 13.97 48.55 0.04
N ALA A 620 13.52 47.64 0.90
CA ALA A 620 12.30 47.76 1.67
C ALA A 620 12.55 48.38 3.06
N THR A 621 12.45 49.71 3.16
CA THR A 621 12.36 50.40 4.45
C THR A 621 10.90 50.40 4.94
N PRO A 622 10.52 49.65 5.99
CA PRO A 622 9.13 49.57 6.42
C PRO A 622 8.74 50.82 7.23
N THR A 623 7.91 51.68 6.64
CA THR A 623 7.24 52.76 7.37
C THR A 623 5.75 52.50 7.46
N LEU A 624 5.27 52.17 8.67
CA LEU A 624 3.85 52.12 9.03
C LEU A 624 3.19 53.48 8.75
N ARG A 625 2.51 53.58 7.60
CA ARG A 625 1.72 54.77 7.28
C ARG A 625 0.59 54.89 8.31
N ARG A 626 0.54 56.02 9.03
CA ARG A 626 -0.52 56.36 9.99
C ARG A 626 -1.86 56.61 9.27
N SER A 627 -2.49 55.51 8.83
CA SER A 627 -3.87 55.46 8.38
C SER A 627 -4.79 55.62 9.59
N GLY A 628 -5.38 56.82 9.74
CA GLY A 628 -6.29 57.11 10.84
C GLY A 628 -7.51 56.18 10.80
N THR A 629 -7.76 55.48 11.90
CA THR A 629 -8.85 54.51 12.00
C THR A 629 -10.21 55.18 11.82
N ARG A 630 -11.15 54.44 11.20
CA ARG A 630 -12.55 54.86 11.11
C ARG A 630 -13.28 54.41 12.39
N PRO A 631 -14.30 55.15 12.87
CA PRO A 631 -15.19 54.64 13.91
C PRO A 631 -15.78 53.28 13.53
N GLY A 632 -15.97 52.38 14.51
CA GLY A 632 -16.45 51.01 14.28
C GLY A 632 -15.41 50.00 13.77
N THR A 633 -14.14 50.39 13.55
CA THR A 633 -13.07 49.47 13.10
C THR A 633 -12.73 48.42 14.16
N VAL A 634 -12.68 47.15 13.73
CA VAL A 634 -12.20 46.01 14.52
C VAL A 634 -10.75 45.68 14.13
N LEU A 635 -9.85 45.61 15.10
CA LEU A 635 -8.45 45.19 14.90
C LEU A 635 -8.30 43.70 15.25
N VAL A 636 -7.71 42.91 14.36
CA VAL A 636 -7.42 41.49 14.62
C VAL A 636 -5.91 41.25 14.59
N THR A 637 -5.39 40.54 15.60
CA THR A 637 -3.96 40.21 15.77
C THR A 637 -3.77 38.69 15.86
N GLY A 638 -2.72 38.16 15.20
CA GLY A 638 -2.42 36.72 15.19
C GLY A 638 -3.23 35.87 14.18
N ALA A 639 -3.91 36.51 13.23
CA ALA A 639 -4.89 35.87 12.32
C ALA A 639 -4.31 34.96 11.22
N THR A 640 -3.11 34.38 11.39
CA THR A 640 -2.38 33.64 10.36
C THR A 640 -2.74 32.15 10.26
N GLY A 641 -3.68 31.66 11.10
CA GLY A 641 -4.26 30.32 11.02
C GLY A 641 -5.62 30.31 10.33
N GLY A 642 -6.07 29.14 9.85
CA GLY A 642 -7.24 29.00 8.97
C GLY A 642 -8.53 29.67 9.47
N VAL A 643 -8.82 29.62 10.77
CA VAL A 643 -10.04 30.25 11.34
C VAL A 643 -9.89 31.75 11.55
N GLY A 644 -8.68 32.22 11.91
CA GLY A 644 -8.38 33.64 11.99
C GLY A 644 -8.58 34.33 10.64
N ALA A 645 -8.14 33.68 9.56
CA ALA A 645 -8.37 34.13 8.19
C ALA A 645 -9.86 34.04 7.78
N PHE A 646 -10.57 32.98 8.13
CA PHE A 646 -12.02 32.84 7.90
C PHE A 646 -12.78 34.05 8.47
N VAL A 647 -12.50 34.45 9.70
CA VAL A 647 -13.24 35.55 10.33
C VAL A 647 -12.83 36.95 9.92
N VAL A 648 -11.55 37.19 9.65
CA VAL A 648 -11.16 38.49 9.09
C VAL A 648 -11.95 38.76 7.80
N ARG A 649 -12.21 37.70 7.01
CA ARG A 649 -13.06 37.74 5.81
C ARG A 649 -14.56 37.85 6.14
N GLU A 650 -15.10 37.06 7.07
CA GLU A 650 -16.52 37.10 7.44
C GLU A 650 -16.97 38.41 8.13
N LEU A 651 -16.11 39.04 8.93
CA LEU A 651 -16.37 40.40 9.46
C LEU A 651 -16.41 41.45 8.34
N ALA A 652 -15.47 41.39 7.40
CA ALA A 652 -15.41 42.30 6.26
C ALA A 652 -16.61 42.09 5.30
N ALA A 653 -17.02 40.85 5.07
CA ALA A 653 -18.20 40.49 4.29
C ALA A 653 -19.51 41.06 4.87
N ARG A 654 -19.59 41.22 6.20
CA ARG A 654 -20.70 41.91 6.89
C ARG A 654 -20.58 43.43 6.90
N GLY A 655 -19.66 44.00 6.11
CA GLY A 655 -19.50 45.45 5.94
C GLY A 655 -18.90 46.17 7.16
N ARG A 656 -18.33 45.45 8.13
CA ARG A 656 -17.57 46.06 9.23
C ARG A 656 -16.19 46.46 8.72
N PRO A 657 -15.64 47.63 9.10
CA PRO A 657 -14.24 47.93 8.80
C PRO A 657 -13.33 47.01 9.63
N VAL A 658 -12.51 46.18 8.98
CA VAL A 658 -11.56 45.28 9.64
C VAL A 658 -10.13 45.71 9.33
N ARG A 659 -9.29 45.79 10.36
CA ARG A 659 -7.84 45.97 10.22
C ARG A 659 -7.16 44.68 10.69
N ALA A 660 -6.40 44.04 9.80
CA ALA A 660 -5.71 42.79 10.11
C ALA A 660 -4.22 43.06 10.27
N LEU A 661 -3.69 42.89 11.49
CA LEU A 661 -2.27 43.06 11.76
C LEU A 661 -1.53 41.74 11.55
N ALA A 662 -0.76 41.67 10.46
CA ALA A 662 -0.08 40.47 10.00
C ALA A 662 1.41 40.73 9.78
N ARG A 663 2.20 39.65 9.83
CA ARG A 663 3.59 39.69 9.35
C ARG A 663 3.59 39.72 7.82
N PRO A 664 4.57 40.34 7.15
CA PRO A 664 4.68 40.31 5.69
C PRO A 664 4.63 38.89 5.11
N GLU A 665 5.30 37.92 5.75
CA GLU A 665 5.31 36.51 5.30
C GLU A 665 3.96 35.78 5.42
N SER A 666 2.90 36.42 5.96
CA SER A 666 1.57 35.81 6.14
C SER A 666 0.41 36.75 5.81
N ALA A 667 0.67 37.97 5.33
CA ALA A 667 -0.33 38.96 4.96
C ALA A 667 -1.33 38.43 3.90
N HIS A 668 -0.82 37.67 2.93
CA HIS A 668 -1.61 37.04 1.85
C HIS A 668 -2.72 36.09 2.34
N LEU A 669 -2.62 35.53 3.55
CA LEU A 669 -3.65 34.64 4.11
C LEU A 669 -4.90 35.40 4.57
N VAL A 670 -4.74 36.66 4.99
CA VAL A 670 -5.81 37.53 5.49
C VAL A 670 -6.27 38.59 4.48
N ASP A 671 -5.53 38.78 3.39
CA ASP A 671 -5.87 39.74 2.34
C ASP A 671 -7.18 39.39 1.61
N GLY A 672 -8.01 40.41 1.39
CA GLY A 672 -9.37 40.26 0.87
C GLY A 672 -10.19 41.55 0.89
N ALA A 673 -11.25 41.59 0.09
CA ALA A 673 -12.10 42.76 -0.05
C ALA A 673 -12.74 43.18 1.30
N GLY A 674 -12.50 44.44 1.69
CA GLY A 674 -12.98 45.01 2.96
C GLY A 674 -12.02 44.88 4.15
N VAL A 675 -10.87 44.21 3.97
CA VAL A 675 -9.81 44.07 4.98
C VAL A 675 -8.70 45.10 4.73
N GLU A 676 -8.38 45.92 5.71
CA GLU A 676 -7.15 46.73 5.72
C GLU A 676 -6.04 45.89 6.35
N VAL A 677 -5.29 45.14 5.53
CA VAL A 677 -4.10 44.43 6.00
C VAL A 677 -3.01 45.44 6.30
N VAL A 678 -2.51 45.42 7.54
CA VAL A 678 -1.39 46.25 8.00
C VAL A 678 -0.22 45.33 8.27
N GLU A 679 0.75 45.35 7.36
CA GLU A 679 2.04 44.71 7.54
C GLU A 679 2.89 45.51 8.53
N GLY A 680 3.46 44.83 9.51
CA GLY A 680 4.30 45.45 10.53
C GLY A 680 5.15 44.45 11.28
N ASP A 681 6.20 44.94 11.95
CA ASP A 681 7.00 44.12 12.85
C ASP A 681 6.22 43.89 14.15
N LEU A 682 5.73 42.65 14.32
CA LEU A 682 4.95 42.25 15.50
C LEU A 682 5.82 42.03 16.75
N THR A 683 7.14 42.24 16.65
CA THR A 683 8.06 42.26 17.79
C THR A 683 8.32 43.67 18.34
N ASP A 684 7.88 44.73 17.64
CA ASP A 684 7.94 46.12 18.13
C ASP A 684 6.68 46.50 18.94
N PRO A 685 6.80 46.76 20.26
CA PRO A 685 5.69 47.20 21.10
C PRO A 685 5.10 48.56 20.70
N ASP A 686 5.86 49.45 20.07
CA ASP A 686 5.37 50.79 19.72
C ASP A 686 4.60 50.79 18.39
N SER A 687 5.02 49.99 17.41
CA SER A 687 4.18 49.65 16.25
C SER A 687 2.86 48.99 16.66
N LEU A 688 2.89 48.06 17.62
CA LEU A 688 1.68 47.45 18.20
C LEU A 688 0.80 48.48 18.89
N ARG A 689 1.34 49.30 19.80
CA ARG A 689 0.60 50.38 20.48
C ARG A 689 0.02 51.40 19.50
N ALA A 690 0.73 51.71 18.41
CA ALA A 690 0.24 52.59 17.35
C ALA A 690 -0.90 51.97 16.52
N ALA A 691 -0.85 50.66 16.24
CA ALA A 691 -1.89 49.95 15.49
C ALA A 691 -3.20 49.79 16.30
N VAL A 692 -3.08 49.58 17.62
CA VAL A 692 -4.21 49.50 18.57
C VAL A 692 -4.88 50.85 18.80
N SER A 693 -4.14 51.95 18.65
CA SER A 693 -4.63 53.31 18.89
C SER A 693 -5.75 53.69 17.92
N GLY A 694 -6.98 53.75 18.45
CA GLY A 694 -8.19 54.16 17.70
C GLY A 694 -9.00 53.01 17.09
N ALA A 695 -8.69 51.74 17.37
CA ALA A 695 -9.63 50.64 17.13
C ALA A 695 -10.79 50.71 18.14
N GLU A 696 -12.01 50.30 17.75
CA GLU A 696 -13.16 50.30 18.66
C GLU A 696 -13.38 48.93 19.34
N ALA A 697 -12.90 47.84 18.72
CA ALA A 697 -12.77 46.52 19.35
C ALA A 697 -11.48 45.85 18.85
N VAL A 698 -10.91 44.95 19.66
CA VAL A 698 -9.68 44.21 19.35
C VAL A 698 -9.88 42.72 19.56
N ILE A 699 -9.26 41.89 18.73
CA ILE A 699 -9.30 40.43 18.84
C ILE A 699 -7.88 39.90 18.81
N HIS A 700 -7.54 39.07 19.81
CA HIS A 700 -6.18 38.62 20.05
C HIS A 700 -6.12 37.11 20.28
N ALA A 701 -5.64 36.39 19.25
CA ALA A 701 -5.42 34.96 19.30
C ALA A 701 -4.02 34.65 19.86
N ALA A 702 -3.90 34.56 21.18
CA ALA A 702 -2.63 34.29 21.87
C ALA A 702 -2.06 32.91 21.52
N CYS A 703 -0.72 32.78 21.55
CA CYS A 703 0.05 31.59 21.18
C CYS A 703 -0.05 31.17 19.71
N THR A 704 -0.38 32.11 18.81
CA THR A 704 -0.21 31.97 17.36
C THR A 704 1.18 32.40 16.87
N PHE A 705 2.01 32.97 17.75
CA PHE A 705 3.36 33.39 17.43
C PHE A 705 4.40 32.31 17.72
N THR A 706 5.46 32.30 16.93
CA THR A 706 6.52 31.27 16.94
C THR A 706 7.52 31.44 18.09
N ALA A 707 7.24 32.32 19.06
CA ALA A 707 8.08 32.60 20.21
C ALA A 707 7.25 33.15 21.39
N HIS A 708 7.26 32.41 22.51
CA HIS A 708 6.44 32.62 23.72
C HIS A 708 6.75 33.91 24.54
N ASP A 709 7.82 34.62 24.19
CA ASP A 709 8.19 35.93 24.72
C ASP A 709 7.51 37.06 23.91
N VAL A 710 7.40 36.91 22.59
CA VAL A 710 6.65 37.83 21.71
C VAL A 710 5.16 37.85 22.08
N ASP A 711 4.54 36.70 22.35
CA ASP A 711 3.15 36.63 22.86
C ASP A 711 2.95 37.49 24.11
N ARG A 712 3.86 37.36 25.10
CA ARG A 712 3.78 38.08 26.37
C ARG A 712 4.10 39.58 26.23
N ALA A 713 4.97 39.94 25.29
CA ALA A 713 5.25 41.34 24.94
C ALA A 713 4.05 42.00 24.23
N ALA A 714 3.43 41.30 23.26
CA ALA A 714 2.26 41.78 22.53
C ALA A 714 1.04 41.96 23.45
N MET A 715 0.75 40.98 24.33
CA MET A 715 -0.31 41.09 25.34
C MET A 715 -0.09 42.31 26.24
N ARG A 716 1.15 42.61 26.66
CA ARG A 716 1.46 43.79 27.46
C ARG A 716 1.26 45.10 26.68
N ALA A 717 1.73 45.17 25.43
CA ALA A 717 1.52 46.33 24.56
C ALA A 717 0.03 46.61 24.30
N LEU A 718 -0.79 45.56 24.19
CA LEU A 718 -2.25 45.63 24.09
C LEU A 718 -2.90 46.20 25.36
N LEU A 719 -2.50 45.71 26.55
CA LEU A 719 -3.01 46.18 27.84
C LEU A 719 -2.56 47.63 28.16
N ASP A 720 -1.35 48.04 27.76
CA ASP A 720 -0.87 49.43 27.85
C ASP A 720 -1.65 50.40 26.94
N GLY A 721 -2.04 49.92 25.76
CA GLY A 721 -2.80 50.67 24.76
C GLY A 721 -4.29 50.78 25.08
N TRP A 722 -4.86 49.77 25.72
CA TRP A 722 -6.28 49.72 26.10
C TRP A 722 -6.56 50.63 27.32
N ARG A 723 -7.60 51.48 27.22
CA ARG A 723 -7.89 52.49 28.26
C ARG A 723 -9.31 52.44 28.82
N HIS A 724 -10.35 52.24 28.01
CA HIS A 724 -11.75 52.19 28.48
C HIS A 724 -12.63 51.23 27.66
N GLY A 725 -13.35 50.33 28.33
CA GLY A 725 -14.45 49.55 27.76
C GLY A 725 -14.72 48.22 28.48
N PRO A 726 -15.66 47.37 28.00
CA PRO A 726 -15.92 46.04 28.57
C PRO A 726 -15.01 44.97 27.95
N PHE A 727 -14.18 44.31 28.76
CA PHE A 727 -13.31 43.21 28.32
C PHE A 727 -14.07 41.86 28.41
N VAL A 728 -13.99 41.01 27.39
CA VAL A 728 -14.67 39.70 27.35
C VAL A 728 -13.62 38.60 27.24
N PHE A 729 -13.52 37.74 28.24
CA PHE A 729 -12.49 36.71 28.31
C PHE A 729 -13.12 35.32 28.36
N VAL A 730 -12.66 34.42 27.48
CA VAL A 730 -13.05 33.02 27.46
C VAL A 730 -11.81 32.18 27.77
N SER A 731 -11.91 31.33 28.78
CA SER A 731 -10.87 30.38 29.18
C SER A 731 -11.53 29.08 29.59
N SER A 732 -10.94 27.96 29.20
CA SER A 732 -11.29 26.65 29.69
C SER A 732 -10.08 25.71 29.71
N ILE A 733 -10.32 24.45 30.04
CA ILE A 733 -9.54 23.70 31.04
C ILE A 733 -8.31 22.97 30.43
N ASP A 734 -7.31 23.75 30.05
CA ASP A 734 -5.98 23.26 29.59
C ASP A 734 -4.84 23.69 30.54
N ALA A 735 -5.12 24.62 31.47
CA ALA A 735 -4.15 25.19 32.42
C ALA A 735 -3.69 24.23 33.54
N TYR A 736 -4.32 23.07 33.68
CA TYR A 736 -4.12 22.11 34.79
C TYR A 736 -3.44 20.79 34.35
N GLY A 737 -2.95 20.72 33.10
CA GLY A 737 -2.35 19.49 32.56
C GLY A 737 -3.36 18.33 32.52
N ARG A 738 -2.91 17.10 32.77
CA ARG A 738 -3.83 15.98 33.05
C ARG A 738 -4.32 16.07 34.51
N PRO A 739 -5.63 16.21 34.76
CA PRO A 739 -6.20 16.16 36.10
C PRO A 739 -6.42 14.70 36.54
N SER A 740 -6.29 14.44 37.84
CA SER A 740 -6.40 13.09 38.42
C SER A 740 -7.85 12.66 38.79
N GLY A 741 -8.87 13.28 38.20
CA GLY A 741 -10.28 13.00 38.53
C GLY A 741 -11.28 13.54 37.51
N THR A 742 -12.55 13.13 37.66
CA THR A 742 -13.66 13.40 36.73
C THR A 742 -14.32 14.78 36.89
N SER A 743 -13.82 15.62 37.80
CA SER A 743 -14.26 17.00 37.99
C SER A 743 -13.04 17.87 38.28
N VAL A 744 -13.01 19.08 37.69
CA VAL A 744 -11.84 19.96 37.70
C VAL A 744 -12.23 21.33 38.24
N ALA A 745 -11.43 21.84 39.18
CA ALA A 745 -11.60 23.13 39.82
C ALA A 745 -10.25 23.86 39.91
N GLU A 746 -10.28 25.10 40.37
CA GLU A 746 -9.13 26.04 40.35
C GLU A 746 -7.94 25.63 41.24
N GLY A 747 -8.09 24.58 42.04
CA GLY A 747 -7.03 23.94 42.83
C GLY A 747 -6.72 22.49 42.45
N THR A 748 -7.23 21.96 41.32
CA THR A 748 -6.97 20.58 40.90
C THR A 748 -5.51 20.40 40.47
N ALA A 749 -4.81 19.43 41.08
CA ALA A 749 -3.41 19.17 40.82
C ALA A 749 -3.16 18.44 39.49
N ALA A 750 -2.08 18.82 38.80
CA ALA A 750 -1.65 18.25 37.53
C ALA A 750 -0.77 17.00 37.74
N GLU A 751 -0.97 15.94 36.94
CA GLU A 751 -0.07 14.77 36.92
C GLU A 751 1.33 15.07 36.34
N LYS A 752 1.48 16.18 35.59
CA LYS A 752 2.72 16.56 34.87
C LYS A 752 2.91 18.08 34.83
N PRO A 753 4.16 18.58 34.80
CA PRO A 753 4.45 20.01 34.66
C PRO A 753 4.02 20.57 33.29
N LEU A 754 3.66 21.85 33.27
CA LEU A 754 3.22 22.58 32.07
C LEU A 754 4.37 22.81 31.07
N SER A 755 4.03 22.83 29.78
CA SER A 755 4.96 23.22 28.71
C SER A 755 5.26 24.73 28.72
N PRO A 756 6.33 25.22 28.06
CA PRO A 756 6.61 26.66 27.97
C PRO A 756 5.46 27.49 27.38
N TYR A 757 4.73 26.95 26.39
CA TYR A 757 3.54 27.59 25.83
C TYR A 757 2.34 27.53 26.79
N GLY A 758 2.09 26.39 27.46
CA GLY A 758 1.06 26.30 28.49
C GLY A 758 1.32 27.27 29.66
N ARG A 759 2.59 27.49 30.00
CA ARG A 759 3.00 28.49 30.99
C ARG A 759 2.82 29.92 30.48
N ALA A 760 3.13 30.22 29.22
CA ALA A 760 2.90 31.53 28.64
C ALA A 760 1.40 31.89 28.58
N LYS A 761 0.51 30.93 28.29
CA LYS A 761 -0.95 31.11 28.40
C LYS A 761 -1.36 31.52 29.81
N LEU A 762 -0.85 30.82 30.83
CA LEU A 762 -1.13 31.12 32.25
C LEU A 762 -0.56 32.49 32.68
N ASP A 763 0.66 32.84 32.28
CA ASP A 763 1.26 34.16 32.54
C ASP A 763 0.40 35.28 31.91
N CYS A 764 -0.14 35.09 30.70
CA CYS A 764 -1.01 36.05 30.02
C CYS A 764 -2.39 36.18 30.69
N GLU A 765 -3.01 35.07 31.12
CA GLU A 765 -4.26 35.10 31.90
C GLU A 765 -4.05 35.86 33.23
N GLN A 766 -2.92 35.67 33.91
CA GLN A 766 -2.60 36.40 35.15
C GLN A 766 -2.42 37.92 34.94
N MET A 767 -1.77 38.34 33.85
CA MET A 767 -1.64 39.77 33.51
C MET A 767 -2.99 40.43 33.23
N LEU A 768 -3.95 39.69 32.65
CA LEU A 768 -5.31 40.16 32.44
C LEU A 768 -6.04 40.38 33.78
N TRP A 769 -6.06 39.36 34.64
CA TRP A 769 -6.79 39.41 35.91
C TRP A 769 -6.30 40.53 36.84
N ALA A 770 -4.99 40.79 36.87
CA ALA A 770 -4.43 41.94 37.59
C ALA A 770 -4.97 43.28 37.05
N THR A 771 -4.97 43.46 35.72
CA THR A 771 -5.45 44.69 35.06
C THR A 771 -6.95 44.92 35.27
N ALA A 772 -7.74 43.84 35.39
CA ALA A 772 -9.17 43.91 35.71
C ALA A 772 -9.44 44.30 37.17
N ALA A 773 -8.59 43.87 38.11
CA ALA A 773 -8.72 44.22 39.54
C ALA A 773 -8.48 45.71 39.81
N ASP A 774 -7.65 46.37 39.01
CA ASP A 774 -7.35 47.83 39.07
C ASP A 774 -8.55 48.73 38.64
N GLY A 775 -9.76 48.18 38.51
CA GLY A 775 -10.99 48.95 38.26
C GLY A 775 -11.13 49.52 36.85
N ARG A 776 -10.24 49.16 35.91
CA ARG A 776 -10.26 49.63 34.51
C ARG A 776 -11.31 48.91 33.66
N GLY A 777 -12.58 49.03 34.05
CA GLY A 777 -13.72 48.47 33.32
C GLY A 777 -14.15 47.09 33.83
N ALA A 778 -15.39 46.72 33.48
CA ALA A 778 -15.99 45.46 33.93
C ALA A 778 -15.52 44.28 33.04
N ALA A 779 -14.46 43.60 33.47
CA ALA A 779 -14.06 42.33 32.86
C ALA A 779 -15.11 41.25 33.15
N SER A 780 -15.75 40.75 32.09
CA SER A 780 -16.71 39.66 32.17
C SER A 780 -16.04 38.37 31.72
N ALA A 781 -15.45 37.64 32.65
CA ALA A 781 -14.85 36.33 32.38
C ALA A 781 -15.95 35.27 32.28
N VAL A 782 -16.28 34.86 31.05
CA VAL A 782 -17.28 33.84 30.78
C VAL A 782 -16.55 32.50 30.63
N ARG A 783 -16.36 31.80 31.75
CA ARG A 783 -15.93 30.39 31.77
C ARG A 783 -17.08 29.50 31.28
N ALA A 784 -17.30 29.46 29.96
CA ALA A 784 -18.35 28.64 29.34
C ALA A 784 -17.77 27.75 28.22
N PRO A 785 -17.98 26.41 28.28
CA PRO A 785 -18.04 25.57 27.10
C PRO A 785 -19.39 25.77 26.38
N ILE A 786 -19.38 25.58 25.07
CA ILE A 786 -20.26 26.02 23.95
C ILE A 786 -19.80 25.23 22.69
N VAL A 787 -19.10 25.84 21.69
CA VAL A 787 -17.89 25.17 21.14
C VAL A 787 -17.70 24.97 19.58
N TRP A 788 -18.46 25.55 18.60
CA TRP A 788 -18.62 25.10 17.13
C TRP A 788 -18.13 25.95 15.87
N GLY A 789 -17.71 25.35 14.72
CA GLY A 789 -17.23 26.06 13.46
C GLY A 789 -16.78 25.20 12.23
N SER A 790 -16.29 25.78 11.09
CA SER A 790 -16.20 25.12 9.74
C SER A 790 -14.81 24.61 9.21
N HIS A 791 -14.26 23.54 9.80
CA HIS A 791 -12.98 22.92 9.37
C HIS A 791 -13.17 21.64 8.50
N PRO A 792 -12.34 21.31 7.46
CA PRO A 792 -12.59 20.15 6.58
C PRO A 792 -12.68 18.77 7.24
N ARG A 793 -11.76 18.36 8.13
CA ARG A 793 -11.93 17.07 8.86
C ARG A 793 -13.14 17.08 9.78
N LEU A 794 -13.54 18.26 10.25
CA LEU A 794 -14.76 18.46 11.01
C LEU A 794 -16.01 18.33 10.13
N ARG A 795 -15.94 18.82 8.88
CA ARG A 795 -16.93 18.64 7.82
C ARG A 795 -17.12 17.16 7.53
N ASP A 796 -16.03 16.39 7.43
CA ASP A 796 -16.08 14.94 7.27
C ASP A 796 -16.60 14.21 8.52
N GLN A 797 -16.22 14.62 9.74
CA GLN A 797 -16.78 14.04 10.97
C GLN A 797 -18.26 14.41 11.19
N LEU A 798 -18.73 15.54 10.65
CA LEU A 798 -20.14 15.95 10.69
C LEU A 798 -20.97 15.39 9.51
N ARG A 799 -20.32 14.96 8.42
CA ARG A 799 -20.93 14.19 7.33
C ARG A 799 -20.98 12.68 7.64
N TRP A 800 -19.95 12.11 8.27
CA TRP A 800 -19.72 10.65 8.32
C TRP A 800 -19.38 10.06 9.70
N GLY A 801 -19.05 10.89 10.71
CA GLY A 801 -18.73 10.42 12.06
C GLY A 801 -19.97 10.34 12.98
N ALA A 802 -19.84 9.68 14.13
CA ALA A 802 -20.96 9.46 15.07
C ALA A 802 -21.69 10.77 15.48
N THR A 803 -20.93 11.83 15.77
CA THR A 803 -21.47 13.17 16.08
C THR A 803 -22.19 13.81 14.90
N GLY A 804 -21.75 13.51 13.66
CA GLY A 804 -22.40 13.93 12.42
C GLY A 804 -23.70 13.21 12.13
N SER A 805 -23.72 11.89 12.32
CA SER A 805 -24.95 11.07 12.21
C SER A 805 -26.02 11.54 13.19
N LEU A 806 -25.63 11.86 14.43
CA LEU A 806 -26.51 12.48 15.43
C LEU A 806 -27.08 13.82 14.92
N PHE A 807 -26.22 14.70 14.41
CA PHE A 807 -26.61 16.01 13.90
C PHE A 807 -27.58 15.94 12.72
N GLN A 808 -27.33 15.04 11.78
CA GLN A 808 -28.17 14.84 10.60
C GLN A 808 -29.55 14.28 10.96
N ALA A 809 -29.63 13.32 11.89
CA ALA A 809 -30.91 12.81 12.38
C ALA A 809 -31.74 13.94 13.05
N ILE A 810 -31.10 14.73 13.94
CA ILE A 810 -31.73 15.89 14.58
C ILE A 810 -32.20 16.92 13.53
N GLN A 811 -31.42 17.16 12.46
CA GLN A 811 -31.78 18.08 11.39
C GLN A 811 -32.99 17.61 10.55
N ARG A 812 -33.11 16.30 10.29
CA ARG A 812 -34.19 15.73 9.47
C ARG A 812 -35.50 15.49 10.23
N GLY A 813 -35.50 15.59 11.57
CA GLY A 813 -36.63 15.19 12.41
C GLY A 813 -36.68 13.68 12.67
N GLU A 814 -35.58 12.97 12.44
CA GLU A 814 -35.47 11.52 12.63
C GLU A 814 -35.20 11.18 14.11
N PRO A 815 -35.72 10.05 14.65
CA PRO A 815 -35.44 9.63 16.02
C PRO A 815 -33.95 9.34 16.25
N VAL A 816 -33.42 9.78 17.38
CA VAL A 816 -31.98 9.84 17.64
C VAL A 816 -31.56 8.78 18.67
N PRO A 817 -30.86 7.69 18.28
CA PRO A 817 -30.41 6.67 19.21
C PRO A 817 -29.18 7.13 20.01
N LEU A 818 -29.31 7.25 21.33
CA LEU A 818 -28.24 7.61 22.25
C LEU A 818 -27.68 6.39 23.00
N PRO A 819 -26.35 6.30 23.22
CA PRO A 819 -25.74 5.32 24.12
C PRO A 819 -26.22 5.49 25.58
N ASP A 820 -26.17 4.41 26.36
CA ASP A 820 -26.61 4.42 27.77
C ASP A 820 -25.54 4.82 28.79
N ASP A 821 -24.29 5.04 28.38
CA ASP A 821 -23.13 5.23 29.27
C ASP A 821 -22.51 6.64 29.13
N ASP A 822 -22.28 7.33 30.25
CA ASP A 822 -21.94 8.77 30.34
C ASP A 822 -20.44 9.05 30.11
N ALA A 823 -19.88 8.51 29.03
CA ALA A 823 -18.48 8.68 28.65
C ALA A 823 -18.17 10.10 28.11
N TRP A 824 -17.11 10.71 28.65
CA TRP A 824 -16.64 12.05 28.29
C TRP A 824 -15.78 12.06 27.02
N TYR A 825 -15.93 13.09 26.19
CA TYR A 825 -15.03 13.39 25.08
C TYR A 825 -14.42 14.79 25.23
N GLY A 826 -13.24 15.04 24.64
CA GLY A 826 -12.36 16.09 25.12
C GLY A 826 -11.79 17.01 24.06
N THR A 827 -12.07 18.30 24.22
CA THR A 827 -11.25 19.49 23.90
C THR A 827 -11.40 20.17 22.53
N PRO A 828 -11.34 19.51 21.36
CA PRO A 828 -11.42 20.23 20.11
C PRO A 828 -12.68 21.02 19.86
N TRP A 829 -13.79 20.31 19.96
CA TRP A 829 -15.18 20.74 20.07
C TRP A 829 -15.42 21.73 21.22
N VAL A 830 -14.35 22.14 21.91
CA VAL A 830 -14.34 23.05 23.05
C VAL A 830 -13.50 24.33 22.85
N HIS A 831 -13.03 24.69 21.63
CA HIS A 831 -12.47 26.04 21.40
C HIS A 831 -13.34 26.97 20.57
N ALA A 832 -14.36 26.50 19.84
CA ALA A 832 -15.19 27.46 19.11
C ALA A 832 -16.08 28.35 19.98
N ALA A 833 -15.50 29.50 20.39
CA ALA A 833 -15.76 30.34 21.59
C ALA A 833 -14.95 31.66 21.52
N ALA A 834 -14.75 32.20 20.30
CA ALA A 834 -14.36 33.60 20.05
C ALA A 834 -14.83 34.14 18.67
N LEU A 835 -14.83 33.32 17.61
CA LEU A 835 -14.92 33.73 16.20
C LEU A 835 -15.59 32.67 15.17
N ALA A 836 -16.85 32.09 14.96
CA ALA A 836 -18.43 32.10 14.88
C ALA A 836 -19.72 31.88 15.96
N ARG A 837 -20.18 32.22 17.26
CA ARG A 837 -20.37 32.99 18.64
C ARG A 837 -19.54 33.79 19.84
N ALA A 838 -18.33 34.44 19.87
CA ALA A 838 -17.94 35.70 20.64
C ALA A 838 -17.59 37.05 19.87
N ILE A 839 -17.44 37.10 18.51
CA ILE A 839 -18.15 37.91 17.41
C ILE A 839 -19.87 37.86 17.01
N VAL A 840 -21.80 37.60 18.30
CA VAL A 840 -23.22 38.02 18.69
C VAL A 840 -23.23 39.26 19.63
N ALA A 841 -22.54 39.23 20.78
CA ALA A 841 -21.94 40.42 21.45
C ALA A 841 -21.35 41.53 20.52
N CYS A 842 -20.10 41.49 20.01
CA CYS A 842 -19.41 42.57 19.26
C CYS A 842 -20.02 43.12 17.94
N ALA A 843 -21.12 42.55 17.43
CA ALA A 843 -21.76 42.98 16.18
C ALA A 843 -23.27 43.20 16.31
N GLU A 844 -23.97 42.51 17.23
CA GLU A 844 -25.31 42.92 17.66
C GLU A 844 -25.23 44.01 18.74
N ARG A 845 -24.06 44.22 19.36
CA ARG A 845 -23.77 45.30 20.31
C ARG A 845 -22.39 45.95 20.05
N PRO A 846 -22.27 47.28 20.17
CA PRO A 846 -20.97 47.97 20.11
C PRO A 846 -20.19 47.78 21.43
N VAL A 847 -19.52 46.64 21.57
CA VAL A 847 -18.67 46.34 22.75
C VAL A 847 -17.28 46.90 22.52
N ARG A 848 -16.84 47.85 23.36
CA ARG A 848 -15.47 48.41 23.36
C ARG A 848 -14.46 47.46 24.01
N GLY A 849 -14.33 46.26 23.43
CA GLY A 849 -13.73 45.12 24.10
C GLY A 849 -12.55 44.48 23.39
N VAL A 850 -11.90 43.59 24.14
CA VAL A 850 -10.84 42.70 23.67
C VAL A 850 -11.29 41.25 23.99
N VAL A 851 -10.93 40.28 23.14
CA VAL A 851 -11.35 38.86 23.24
C VAL A 851 -10.19 37.86 23.03
N ASN A 852 -10.20 36.74 23.77
CA ASN A 852 -9.23 35.62 23.80
C ASN A 852 -9.95 34.29 24.20
N ALA A 853 -9.39 33.09 23.89
CA ALA A 853 -10.05 31.76 24.03
C ALA A 853 -9.12 30.56 24.37
N ILE A 854 -9.62 29.53 25.11
CA ILE A 854 -8.93 28.27 25.54
C ILE A 854 -9.97 27.10 25.75
N GLY A 855 -9.62 25.79 25.64
CA GLY A 855 -10.57 24.62 25.52
C GLY A 855 -10.63 23.51 26.63
N GLY A 856 -11.70 22.68 26.69
CA GLY A 856 -12.04 21.71 27.79
C GLY A 856 -12.94 20.46 27.45
N HIS A 857 -13.72 19.85 28.38
CA HIS A 857 -14.46 18.54 28.19
C HIS A 857 -15.99 18.60 28.47
N VAL A 858 -16.83 17.76 27.81
CA VAL A 858 -18.32 17.64 28.01
C VAL A 858 -18.86 16.19 27.72
N GLY A 859 -20.12 15.87 28.08
CA GLY A 859 -20.81 14.57 27.86
C GLY A 859 -22.09 14.60 26.96
N TRP A 860 -22.63 13.42 26.63
CA TRP A 860 -23.54 13.20 25.48
C TRP A 860 -24.99 13.71 25.60
N MET A 861 -25.70 13.45 26.71
CA MET A 861 -27.14 13.76 26.80
C MET A 861 -27.42 15.28 26.81
N GLU A 862 -26.60 16.03 27.54
CA GLU A 862 -26.66 17.50 27.59
C GLU A 862 -26.36 18.10 26.20
N PHE A 863 -25.35 17.55 25.51
CA PHE A 863 -24.97 17.94 24.16
C PHE A 863 -26.12 17.75 23.16
N ALA A 864 -26.75 16.58 23.10
CA ALA A 864 -27.86 16.32 22.18
C ALA A 864 -29.10 17.20 22.48
N THR A 865 -29.33 17.50 23.76
CA THR A 865 -30.47 18.33 24.21
C THR A 865 -30.33 19.78 23.75
N GLU A 866 -29.22 20.44 24.05
CA GLU A 866 -29.03 21.86 23.70
C GLU A 866 -28.86 22.06 22.18
N LEU A 867 -28.36 21.04 21.47
CA LEU A 867 -28.23 21.02 20.01
C LEU A 867 -29.60 20.96 19.29
N THR A 868 -30.52 20.14 19.81
CA THR A 868 -31.93 20.11 19.35
C THR A 868 -32.61 21.46 19.63
N ARG A 869 -32.34 22.07 20.79
CA ARG A 869 -32.85 23.40 21.17
C ARG A 869 -32.33 24.53 20.29
N LEU A 870 -31.04 24.49 19.90
CA LEU A 870 -30.42 25.43 18.96
C LEU A 870 -31.07 25.34 17.58
N LEU A 871 -31.14 24.13 17.01
CA LEU A 871 -31.68 23.87 15.68
C LEU A 871 -33.18 24.13 15.56
N ASN A 872 -33.91 24.11 16.69
CA ASN A 872 -35.36 24.31 16.76
C ASN A 872 -36.11 23.23 15.93
N THR A 873 -35.68 21.98 16.07
CA THR A 873 -36.32 20.80 15.48
C THR A 873 -37.07 19.97 16.54
N GLY A 874 -38.10 19.23 16.12
CA GLY A 874 -38.98 18.45 17.01
C GLY A 874 -38.54 16.99 17.22
N SER A 875 -37.24 16.72 17.13
CA SER A 875 -36.67 15.37 16.98
C SER A 875 -36.67 14.59 18.30
N GLU A 876 -37.12 13.34 18.28
CA GLU A 876 -37.26 12.51 19.49
C GLU A 876 -35.94 11.84 19.89
N LEU A 877 -35.49 12.06 21.13
CA LEU A 877 -34.27 11.47 21.68
C LEU A 877 -34.59 10.12 22.33
N VAL A 878 -33.98 9.04 21.83
CA VAL A 878 -34.29 7.66 22.25
C VAL A 878 -33.03 7.00 22.83
N ARG A 879 -33.06 6.58 24.10
CA ARG A 879 -32.00 5.72 24.66
C ARG A 879 -32.05 4.34 24.00
N ALA A 880 -30.92 3.84 23.54
CA ALA A 880 -30.81 2.59 22.78
C ALA A 880 -29.92 1.57 23.52
N PRO A 881 -30.50 0.68 24.37
CA PRO A 881 -29.73 -0.25 25.18
C PRO A 881 -28.84 -1.18 24.35
N GLY A 882 -27.54 -1.19 24.66
CA GLY A 882 -26.54 -2.00 23.96
C GLY A 882 -26.05 -1.43 22.61
N ALA A 883 -26.49 -0.24 22.21
CA ALA A 883 -26.03 0.41 20.97
C ALA A 883 -24.59 0.97 21.11
N THR A 884 -23.59 0.15 20.82
CA THR A 884 -22.24 0.67 20.52
C THR A 884 -22.23 1.27 19.11
N LEU A 885 -22.25 2.60 19.02
CA LEU A 885 -21.98 3.32 17.77
C LEU A 885 -20.59 2.92 17.24
N PRO A 886 -20.46 2.57 15.94
CA PRO A 886 -19.16 2.29 15.32
C PRO A 886 -18.16 3.43 15.51
N ASP A 887 -16.87 3.08 15.51
CA ASP A 887 -15.71 3.98 15.67
C ASP A 887 -15.60 4.82 16.95
N LEU A 888 -16.49 4.68 17.94
CA LEU A 888 -16.30 5.32 19.26
C LEU A 888 -15.10 4.80 20.07
N ARG A 889 -14.39 3.75 19.61
CA ARG A 889 -13.07 3.37 20.17
C ARG A 889 -11.92 4.18 19.57
N HIS A 890 -12.04 5.50 19.61
CA HIS A 890 -10.87 6.38 19.51
C HIS A 890 -9.96 6.16 20.72
N ALA A 891 -8.96 5.29 20.57
CA ALA A 891 -7.73 5.41 21.35
C ALA A 891 -7.16 6.84 21.15
N PRO A 892 -6.48 7.43 22.15
CA PRO A 892 -6.13 8.85 22.16
C PRO A 892 -5.00 9.17 21.15
N HIS A 893 -5.37 9.30 19.88
CA HIS A 893 -4.50 9.63 18.74
C HIS A 893 -4.55 11.11 18.34
N PHE A 894 -5.39 11.91 19.01
CA PHE A 894 -5.50 13.34 18.78
C PHE A 894 -5.20 14.08 20.08
N GLU A 895 -4.32 15.07 20.01
CA GLU A 895 -4.09 15.96 21.15
C GLU A 895 -5.29 16.89 21.28
N SER A 896 -5.99 16.72 22.40
CA SER A 896 -7.09 17.54 22.87
C SER A 896 -6.97 19.04 22.47
N PRO A 897 -5.85 19.74 22.71
CA PRO A 897 -5.75 21.18 22.41
C PRO A 897 -5.72 21.57 20.91
N THR A 898 -5.57 20.63 19.96
CA THR A 898 -5.20 20.97 18.57
C THR A 898 -6.38 21.38 17.69
N LEU A 899 -7.35 20.49 17.52
CA LEU A 899 -8.62 20.79 16.83
C LEU A 899 -9.45 21.79 17.71
N ALA A 900 -8.94 22.09 18.94
CA ALA A 900 -9.36 23.16 19.86
C ALA A 900 -8.68 24.49 19.52
N THR A 901 -8.72 24.86 18.24
CA THR A 901 -8.36 26.19 17.69
C THR A 901 -8.96 26.35 16.30
N GLU A 902 -9.00 25.26 15.51
CA GLU A 902 -9.74 25.11 14.23
C GLU A 902 -11.24 25.42 14.32
N LEU A 903 -11.69 25.42 15.55
CA LEU A 903 -12.99 25.78 16.02
C LEU A 903 -12.85 27.15 16.69
N THR A 904 -13.44 28.19 16.10
CA THR A 904 -13.74 29.48 16.75
C THR A 904 -15.25 29.86 16.50
N GLU A 905 -16.00 30.43 17.48
CA GLU A 905 -17.44 30.92 17.39
C GLU A 905 -17.49 32.53 17.66
N GLN A 906 -17.88 33.79 17.06
CA GLN A 906 -18.86 34.68 16.15
C GLN A 906 -20.47 34.92 16.23
N PRO A 907 -21.02 35.93 16.97
CA PRO A 907 -21.96 37.60 16.09
C PRO A 907 -22.19 37.70 14.56
N GLY A 908 -23.45 37.99 14.19
CA GLY A 908 -23.92 38.26 12.82
C GLY A 908 -23.88 37.08 11.84
N GLU A 909 -23.26 35.97 12.20
CA GLU A 909 -23.29 34.74 11.43
C GLU A 909 -24.62 34.01 11.70
N ASP A 910 -25.44 33.83 10.65
CA ASP A 910 -26.47 32.79 10.72
C ASP A 910 -25.76 31.45 10.67
N TRP A 911 -25.39 30.99 11.85
CA TRP A 911 -24.70 29.74 12.12
C TRP A 911 -25.42 28.53 11.49
N ARG A 912 -26.74 28.62 11.24
CA ARG A 912 -27.51 27.61 10.48
C ARG A 912 -27.04 27.49 9.03
N THR A 913 -26.77 28.61 8.36
CA THR A 913 -26.25 28.65 6.99
C THR A 913 -24.84 28.06 6.91
N THR A 914 -23.95 28.39 7.86
CA THR A 914 -22.59 27.81 7.92
C THR A 914 -22.64 26.30 8.16
N ILE A 915 -23.49 25.83 9.09
CA ILE A 915 -23.70 24.40 9.34
C ILE A 915 -24.31 23.69 8.11
N ALA A 916 -25.30 24.30 7.44
CA ALA A 916 -25.87 23.75 6.21
C ALA A 916 -24.83 23.58 5.09
N ALA A 917 -23.93 24.56 4.93
CA ALA A 917 -22.81 24.50 3.97
C ALA A 917 -21.74 23.43 4.33
N MET A 918 -21.68 22.99 5.58
CA MET A 918 -20.81 21.89 6.01
C MET A 918 -21.42 20.52 5.66
N ILE A 919 -22.73 20.36 5.89
CA ILE A 919 -23.46 19.09 5.73
C ILE A 919 -23.81 18.81 4.26
N THR A 920 -24.10 19.84 3.44
CA THR A 920 -24.52 19.69 2.04
C THR A 920 -23.36 19.68 1.04
N ASP A 921 -23.60 19.11 -0.14
CA ASP A 921 -22.53 18.58 -1.00
C ASP A 921 -22.04 19.55 -2.10
N ARG A 922 -20.96 20.28 -1.77
CA ARG A 922 -19.99 20.94 -2.66
C ARG A 922 -18.63 21.07 -1.96
#